data_AF-A0A2T2N7M6-F1
#
_entry.id   AF-A0A2T2N7M6-F1
#
_cell.length_a   1.000
_cell.length_b   1.000
_cell.length_c   1.000
_cell.angle_alpha   90.00
_cell.angle_beta   90.00
_cell.angle_gamma   90.00
#
_symmetry.space_group_name_H-M   'P 1'
#
loop_
_entity.id
_entity.type
_entity.pdbx_description
1 polymer ?
#
loop_
_entity_poly.entity_id
_entity_poly.type
_entity_poly.pdbx_seq_one_letter_code
_entity_poly.pdbx_strand_id
1 'polypeptide(L)'
;MGSFHAEDASFGAEGKKGIDMLVARMLQTYDSRYGLGYMSCSVYDTAWVANVTKTVAGIPQYLFPLSFLAILNAQLPDGSWGGHFHRRRSSSSSSSSSSVTSSKGSTWASKEASYSFCDAILSTMASLYTLILHSKHSHQIPEIRLPAPSLDVRISNAVDSLKAMLPRWRIGECNAVGFEVLAPALLDLLSTQGYEFEFPDRVKLLKVRDAKLSRINLEHLHRAAPSALLHSLEAFHGTDGLDMSKFKHHLVGGSMMASPAATASYLMKSNEWDDSAEAYLRLVVERGDGQGSGAVPSAYPSTNFEMLWVVSTLAEFHVWCPSEGGKWTKSILSMIEQSKSQTNGLVGFAPGIEPDLDDSSKASTILSLIQNAGFSEAIVAEFDGPRCLRTYRGERDPSVSANCNALMSLLMDNQDFADKSSAIEKAVVFVHDAWTDAEGELLDKWNLSIHYPVMLLSRSLTELVLAWTSGRLAPRLDRTMTAQAVPLLVKAALQTLCAQHPDGSWGSMDWCEETAYAVLSLVSFLSLPLPVSLRVVASHAVERGRAFLQRGGHEIGFLWIEKITYRSELLREAYVQTALHAVPERLWRMQEMNGRVLELAGMLDRQVRFEEGRSDSPASPGESTTYGDGVVAEAIVQG
;
A
#
# COMPACT_ATOMS: atom_id res chain seq x y z
N MET A 1 15.19 27.73 -20.75
CA MET A 1 16.41 28.21 -21.44
C MET A 1 17.63 27.67 -20.70
N GLY A 2 18.66 27.23 -21.43
CA GLY A 2 20.02 27.06 -20.92
C GLY A 2 20.45 25.62 -20.64
N SER A 3 21.39 25.13 -21.45
CA SER A 3 21.93 23.77 -21.51
C SER A 3 22.62 23.28 -20.24
N PHE A 4 22.19 22.11 -19.73
CA PHE A 4 23.01 21.25 -18.87
C PHE A 4 23.72 20.21 -19.75
N HIS A 5 24.93 20.51 -20.21
CA HIS A 5 25.85 19.49 -20.70
C HIS A 5 27.25 19.84 -20.24
N ALA A 6 27.78 18.97 -19.36
CA ALA A 6 29.12 18.38 -19.43
C ALA A 6 29.63 18.12 -18.01
N GLU A 7 29.02 17.16 -17.30
CA GLU A 7 29.68 16.37 -16.25
C GLU A 7 28.87 15.11 -15.85
N ASP A 8 27.57 15.04 -16.16
CA ASP A 8 26.69 13.86 -15.96
C ASP A 8 26.64 12.87 -17.16
N ALA A 9 27.70 12.75 -17.96
CA ALA A 9 27.67 11.93 -19.18
C ALA A 9 27.66 10.40 -18.91
N SER A 10 27.94 9.94 -17.69
CA SER A 10 27.79 8.53 -17.30
C SER A 10 26.35 8.14 -16.91
N PHE A 11 25.43 9.10 -16.87
CA PHE A 11 24.01 8.92 -16.53
C PHE A 11 23.17 8.28 -17.67
N GLY A 12 23.72 8.07 -18.88
CA GLY A 12 22.90 8.21 -20.10
C GLY A 12 22.06 7.03 -20.61
N ALA A 13 22.48 5.77 -20.47
CA ALA A 13 21.93 4.68 -21.31
C ALA A 13 21.31 3.49 -20.55
N GLU A 14 21.99 2.93 -19.55
CA GLU A 14 21.54 1.69 -18.90
C GLU A 14 20.41 1.91 -17.87
N GLY A 15 20.50 2.95 -17.04
CA GLY A 15 19.43 3.30 -16.08
C GLY A 15 18.13 3.73 -16.79
N LYS A 16 18.26 4.55 -17.83
CA LYS A 16 17.13 4.93 -18.69
C LYS A 16 16.50 3.69 -19.36
N LYS A 17 17.31 2.73 -19.80
CA LYS A 17 16.83 1.47 -20.38
C LYS A 17 16.03 0.63 -19.36
N GLY A 18 16.45 0.56 -18.09
CA GLY A 18 15.71 -0.14 -17.04
C GLY A 18 14.32 0.44 -16.80
N ILE A 19 14.24 1.76 -16.65
CA ILE A 19 12.98 2.51 -16.48
C ILE A 19 12.07 2.36 -17.71
N ASP A 20 12.60 2.53 -18.92
CA ASP A 20 11.83 2.38 -20.15
C ASP A 20 11.31 0.94 -20.32
N MET A 21 12.09 -0.07 -19.92
CA MET A 21 11.67 -1.47 -19.91
C MET A 21 10.56 -1.72 -18.89
N LEU A 22 10.62 -1.15 -17.69
CA LEU A 22 9.57 -1.23 -16.67
C LEU A 22 8.25 -0.66 -17.21
N VAL A 23 8.27 0.57 -17.72
CA VAL A 23 7.08 1.23 -18.28
C VAL A 23 6.53 0.45 -19.48
N ALA A 24 7.41 -0.01 -20.38
CA ALA A 24 6.99 -0.80 -21.53
C ALA A 24 6.36 -2.14 -21.12
N ARG A 25 6.94 -2.84 -20.14
CA ARG A 25 6.43 -4.13 -19.64
C ARG A 25 5.05 -3.96 -19.02
N MET A 26 4.88 -2.97 -18.15
CA MET A 26 3.57 -2.63 -17.57
C MET A 26 2.51 -2.40 -18.65
N LEU A 27 2.79 -1.52 -19.61
CA LEU A 27 1.83 -1.14 -20.65
C LEU A 27 1.58 -2.25 -21.69
N GLN A 28 2.54 -3.16 -21.92
CA GLN A 28 2.35 -4.31 -22.79
C GLN A 28 1.48 -5.40 -22.18
N THR A 29 1.44 -5.49 -20.85
CA THR A 29 0.57 -6.44 -20.13
C THR A 29 -0.84 -5.92 -19.89
N TYR A 30 -1.14 -4.68 -20.26
CA TYR A 30 -2.48 -4.11 -20.17
C TYR A 30 -3.43 -4.72 -21.20
N ASP A 31 -4.56 -5.25 -20.72
CA ASP A 31 -5.70 -5.62 -21.55
C ASP A 31 -6.81 -4.55 -21.43
N SER A 32 -7.37 -4.10 -22.55
CA SER A 32 -8.39 -3.02 -22.53
C SER A 32 -9.71 -3.41 -21.86
N ARG A 33 -10.02 -4.71 -21.79
CA ARG A 33 -11.24 -5.23 -21.17
C ARG A 33 -11.03 -5.61 -19.72
N TYR A 34 -9.86 -6.17 -19.41
CA TYR A 34 -9.61 -6.82 -18.13
C TYR A 34 -8.50 -6.18 -17.31
N GLY A 35 -7.82 -5.18 -17.85
CA GLY A 35 -6.74 -4.47 -17.17
C GLY A 35 -5.47 -5.30 -17.02
N LEU A 36 -4.65 -4.88 -16.07
CA LEU A 36 -3.50 -5.57 -15.49
C LEU A 36 -3.61 -5.58 -13.96
N GLY A 37 -2.85 -6.48 -13.34
CA GLY A 37 -2.61 -6.48 -11.90
C GLY A 37 -1.48 -7.44 -11.52
N TYR A 38 -0.50 -6.95 -10.77
CA TYR A 38 0.65 -7.67 -10.22
C TYR A 38 0.58 -7.82 -8.69
N MET A 39 -0.60 -7.59 -8.11
CA MET A 39 -0.87 -7.94 -6.71
C MET A 39 -0.66 -9.45 -6.51
N SER A 40 0.09 -9.83 -5.48
CA SER A 40 0.35 -11.24 -5.18
C SER A 40 -0.92 -12.02 -4.82
N CYS A 41 -0.89 -13.32 -5.07
CA CYS A 41 -2.00 -14.21 -4.74
C CYS A 41 -2.33 -14.27 -3.24
N SER A 42 -3.63 -14.32 -2.95
CA SER A 42 -4.25 -14.41 -1.64
C SER A 42 -4.82 -15.80 -1.38
N VAL A 43 -4.42 -16.41 -0.27
CA VAL A 43 -5.01 -17.67 0.19
C VAL A 43 -6.49 -17.47 0.52
N TYR A 44 -6.84 -16.36 1.14
CA TYR A 44 -8.21 -16.01 1.49
C TYR A 44 -9.15 -16.02 0.27
N ASP A 45 -8.82 -15.26 -0.77
CA ASP A 45 -9.68 -15.16 -1.96
C ASP A 45 -9.67 -16.45 -2.78
N THR A 46 -8.52 -17.13 -2.83
CA THR A 46 -8.42 -18.45 -3.48
C THR A 46 -9.33 -19.48 -2.82
N ALA A 47 -9.48 -19.45 -1.49
CA ALA A 47 -10.37 -20.33 -0.76
C ALA A 47 -11.85 -20.08 -1.17
N TRP A 48 -12.27 -18.82 -1.29
CA TRP A 48 -13.60 -18.49 -1.79
C TRP A 48 -13.84 -18.94 -3.23
N VAL A 49 -12.87 -18.72 -4.13
CA VAL A 49 -12.94 -19.19 -5.52
C VAL A 49 -13.02 -20.71 -5.61
N ALA A 50 -12.33 -21.44 -4.74
CA ALA A 50 -12.35 -22.91 -4.69
C ALA A 50 -13.74 -23.50 -4.34
N ASN A 51 -14.65 -22.70 -3.78
CA ASN A 51 -15.99 -23.14 -3.38
C ASN A 51 -17.06 -22.97 -4.47
N VAL A 52 -16.76 -22.28 -5.57
CA VAL A 52 -17.73 -22.03 -6.64
C VAL A 52 -18.12 -23.34 -7.31
N THR A 53 -19.42 -23.65 -7.29
CA THR A 53 -19.99 -24.83 -7.96
C THR A 53 -20.90 -24.43 -9.11
N LYS A 54 -20.91 -25.20 -10.19
CA LYS A 54 -21.80 -25.05 -11.35
C LYS A 54 -22.39 -26.41 -11.71
N THR A 55 -23.67 -26.44 -12.03
CA THR A 55 -24.31 -27.65 -12.56
C THR A 55 -24.12 -27.71 -14.07
N VAL A 56 -23.41 -28.73 -14.56
CA VAL A 56 -23.19 -28.97 -16.00
C VAL A 56 -23.81 -30.31 -16.38
N ALA A 57 -24.71 -30.28 -17.36
CA ALA A 57 -25.50 -31.45 -17.78
C ALA A 57 -26.21 -32.17 -16.61
N GLY A 58 -26.72 -31.40 -15.64
CA GLY A 58 -27.40 -31.93 -14.45
C GLY A 58 -26.47 -32.42 -13.33
N ILE A 59 -25.14 -32.32 -13.50
CA ILE A 59 -24.14 -32.77 -12.52
C ILE A 59 -23.48 -31.55 -11.87
N PRO A 60 -23.57 -31.37 -10.55
CA PRO A 60 -22.87 -30.31 -9.85
C PRO A 60 -21.36 -30.61 -9.81
N GLN A 61 -20.56 -29.60 -10.15
CA GLN A 61 -19.10 -29.67 -10.17
C GLN A 61 -18.49 -28.36 -9.67
N TYR A 62 -17.31 -28.44 -9.05
CA TYR A 62 -16.51 -27.25 -8.73
C TYR A 62 -16.01 -26.59 -10.01
N LEU A 63 -16.16 -25.27 -10.11
CA LEU A 63 -15.76 -24.53 -11.30
C LEU A 63 -14.24 -24.37 -11.40
N PHE A 64 -13.56 -24.31 -10.25
CA PHE A 64 -12.12 -24.05 -10.12
C PHE A 64 -11.41 -25.12 -9.28
N PRO A 65 -11.30 -26.37 -9.79
CA PRO A 65 -10.65 -27.46 -9.05
C PRO A 65 -9.17 -27.18 -8.73
N LEU A 66 -8.47 -26.41 -9.57
CA LEU A 66 -7.07 -26.02 -9.32
C LEU A 66 -6.95 -25.08 -8.11
N SER A 67 -7.93 -24.21 -7.86
CA SER A 67 -7.94 -23.36 -6.66
C SER A 67 -8.03 -24.19 -5.39
N PHE A 68 -8.84 -25.26 -5.38
CA PHE A 68 -8.87 -26.20 -4.26
C PHE A 68 -7.53 -26.91 -4.04
N LEU A 69 -6.89 -27.38 -5.12
CA LEU A 69 -5.56 -27.98 -5.03
C LEU A 69 -4.50 -26.99 -4.54
N ALA A 70 -4.60 -25.71 -4.93
CA ALA A 70 -3.73 -24.67 -4.42
C ALA A 70 -3.88 -24.52 -2.90
N ILE A 71 -5.12 -24.47 -2.38
CA ILE A 71 -5.40 -24.44 -0.94
C ILE A 71 -4.83 -25.67 -0.23
N LEU A 72 -5.07 -26.88 -0.74
CA LEU A 72 -4.55 -28.11 -0.13
C LEU A 72 -3.02 -28.14 -0.04
N ASN A 73 -2.34 -27.64 -1.06
CA ASN A 73 -0.88 -27.59 -1.12
C ASN A 73 -0.27 -26.47 -0.26
N ALA A 74 -1.07 -25.45 0.08
CA ALA A 74 -0.63 -24.31 0.87
C ALA A 74 -0.75 -24.51 2.40
N GLN A 75 -1.38 -25.60 2.86
CA GLN A 75 -1.49 -25.88 4.29
C GLN A 75 -0.11 -26.06 4.93
N LEU A 76 0.13 -25.34 6.02
CA LEU A 76 1.38 -25.36 6.77
C LEU A 76 1.47 -26.60 7.68
N PRO A 77 2.69 -26.99 8.13
CA PRO A 77 2.88 -28.15 8.99
C PRO A 77 2.12 -28.10 10.32
N ASP A 78 1.82 -26.91 10.82
CA ASP A 78 1.05 -26.70 12.05
C ASP A 78 -0.47 -26.79 11.85
N GLY A 79 -0.93 -26.98 10.59
CA GLY A 79 -2.33 -27.07 10.19
C GLY A 79 -2.94 -25.77 9.67
N SER A 80 -2.27 -24.62 9.87
CA SER A 80 -2.77 -23.31 9.46
C SER A 80 -2.48 -23.00 7.99
N TRP A 81 -2.96 -21.84 7.54
CA TRP A 81 -2.52 -21.20 6.31
C TRP A 81 -2.01 -19.80 6.64
N GLY A 82 -0.93 -19.38 5.99
CA GLY A 82 -0.56 -17.96 5.95
C GLY A 82 -1.51 -17.15 5.08
N GLY A 83 -1.28 -15.84 4.97
CA GLY A 83 -1.98 -15.00 3.99
C GLY A 83 -1.68 -15.39 2.54
N HIS A 84 -0.44 -15.81 2.28
CA HIS A 84 0.13 -15.82 0.94
C HIS A 84 0.62 -17.21 0.54
N PHE A 85 0.68 -17.46 -0.77
CA PHE A 85 1.29 -18.67 -1.30
C PHE A 85 2.82 -18.55 -1.30
N HIS A 86 3.50 -19.43 -0.58
CA HIS A 86 4.96 -19.50 -0.63
C HIS A 86 5.43 -20.18 -1.91
N ARG A 87 6.29 -19.50 -2.67
CA ARG A 87 6.95 -20.10 -3.84
C ARG A 87 7.91 -21.18 -3.33
N ARG A 88 7.65 -22.45 -3.64
CA ARG A 88 8.61 -23.54 -3.37
C ARG A 88 9.93 -23.23 -4.08
N ARG A 89 10.97 -22.85 -3.33
CA ARG A 89 12.34 -22.78 -3.86
C ARG A 89 12.72 -24.18 -4.34
N SER A 90 13.15 -24.30 -5.60
CA SER A 90 13.86 -25.49 -6.05
C SER A 90 15.06 -25.68 -5.13
N SER A 91 15.10 -26.80 -4.42
CA SER A 91 16.12 -27.09 -3.41
C SER A 91 17.51 -27.18 -4.04
N SER A 92 18.26 -26.09 -3.98
CA SER A 92 19.72 -26.09 -4.10
C SER A 92 20.35 -24.86 -3.42
N SER A 93 20.16 -24.74 -2.10
CA SER A 93 21.13 -24.07 -1.24
C SER A 93 20.78 -24.36 0.22
N SER A 94 21.69 -25.04 0.89
CA SER A 94 21.69 -25.36 2.32
C SER A 94 21.39 -24.13 3.18
N SER A 95 20.41 -24.27 4.06
CA SER A 95 20.07 -23.35 5.14
C SER A 95 21.26 -23.14 6.09
N SER A 96 21.86 -21.96 6.05
CA SER A 96 22.68 -21.45 7.16
C SER A 96 21.75 -20.78 8.16
N SER A 97 21.61 -21.38 9.34
CA SER A 97 20.97 -20.81 10.51
C SER A 97 21.71 -19.56 10.97
N SER A 98 21.17 -18.37 10.69
CA SER A 98 21.60 -17.13 11.33
C SER A 98 20.95 -17.03 12.70
N SER A 99 21.76 -17.17 13.75
CA SER A 99 21.41 -16.91 15.13
C SER A 99 21.03 -15.44 15.32
N VAL A 100 19.76 -15.18 15.66
CA VAL A 100 19.28 -13.87 16.08
C VAL A 100 19.86 -13.58 17.47
N THR A 101 20.85 -12.68 17.53
CA THR A 101 21.30 -12.09 18.78
C THR A 101 20.25 -11.07 19.24
N SER A 102 19.76 -11.24 20.47
CA SER A 102 18.77 -10.39 21.10
C SER A 102 19.30 -8.96 21.30
N SER A 103 18.95 -8.04 20.41
CA SER A 103 18.85 -6.62 20.73
C SER A 103 17.43 -6.32 21.20
N LYS A 104 17.28 -5.45 22.19
CA LYS A 104 16.01 -5.00 22.78
C LYS A 104 14.93 -4.85 21.69
N GLY A 105 13.83 -5.60 21.81
CA GLY A 105 12.82 -5.78 20.76
C GLY A 105 12.26 -4.45 20.28
N SER A 106 12.35 -4.21 18.97
CA SER A 106 11.69 -3.08 18.33
C SER A 106 10.18 -3.33 18.30
N THR A 107 9.40 -2.27 18.53
CA THR A 107 7.95 -2.20 18.34
C THR A 107 7.50 -2.67 16.96
N TRP A 108 8.38 -2.61 15.97
CA TRP A 108 8.14 -2.97 14.57
C TRP A 108 8.10 -4.47 14.31
N ALA A 109 9.06 -5.23 14.85
CA ALA A 109 9.06 -6.70 14.71
C ALA A 109 7.79 -7.33 15.32
N SER A 110 7.24 -6.71 16.38
CA SER A 110 5.94 -7.12 16.94
C SER A 110 4.75 -6.78 16.05
N LYS A 111 4.77 -5.64 15.32
CA LYS A 111 3.68 -5.24 14.42
C LYS A 111 3.65 -6.12 13.17
N GLU A 112 4.79 -6.36 12.52
CA GLU A 112 4.90 -7.29 11.38
C GLU A 112 4.34 -8.69 11.73
N ALA A 113 4.79 -9.23 12.87
CA ALA A 113 4.28 -10.49 13.38
C ALA A 113 2.76 -10.45 13.60
N SER A 114 2.19 -9.32 14.03
CA SER A 114 0.75 -9.15 14.24
C SER A 114 -0.05 -9.14 12.93
N TYR A 115 0.43 -8.48 11.88
CA TYR A 115 -0.23 -8.48 10.56
C TYR A 115 -0.17 -9.84 9.89
N SER A 116 1.00 -10.47 9.84
CA SER A 116 1.13 -11.85 9.35
C SER A 116 0.23 -12.81 10.13
N PHE A 117 -0.01 -12.54 11.42
CA PHE A 117 -0.88 -13.34 12.26
C PHE A 117 -2.37 -13.12 11.96
N CYS A 118 -2.79 -11.88 11.68
CA CYS A 118 -4.15 -11.58 11.26
C CYS A 118 -4.47 -12.23 9.90
N ASP A 119 -3.55 -12.12 8.94
CA ASP A 119 -3.66 -12.75 7.63
C ASP A 119 -3.80 -14.28 7.75
N ALA A 120 -3.01 -14.89 8.64
CA ALA A 120 -3.04 -16.32 8.88
C ALA A 120 -4.38 -16.78 9.50
N ILE A 121 -4.92 -16.03 10.47
CA ILE A 121 -6.22 -16.35 11.08
C ILE A 121 -7.32 -16.31 10.03
N LEU A 122 -7.39 -15.22 9.24
CA LEU A 122 -8.44 -15.05 8.23
C LEU A 122 -8.35 -16.13 7.14
N SER A 123 -7.14 -16.40 6.66
CA SER A 123 -6.88 -17.41 5.62
C SER A 123 -7.11 -18.83 6.12
N THR A 124 -6.78 -19.13 7.38
CA THR A 124 -7.04 -20.43 7.99
C THR A 124 -8.54 -20.67 8.15
N MET A 125 -9.32 -19.68 8.58
CA MET A 125 -10.78 -19.82 8.67
C MET A 125 -11.42 -20.08 7.30
N ALA A 126 -11.05 -19.30 6.27
CA ALA A 126 -11.56 -19.48 4.91
C ALA A 126 -11.16 -20.84 4.31
N SER A 127 -9.91 -21.26 4.52
CA SER A 127 -9.40 -22.55 4.03
C SER A 127 -10.02 -23.73 4.76
N LEU A 128 -10.21 -23.65 6.08
CA LEU A 128 -10.93 -24.66 6.85
C LEU A 128 -12.37 -24.82 6.35
N TYR A 129 -13.09 -23.71 6.15
CA TYR A 129 -14.44 -23.74 5.59
C TYR A 129 -14.46 -24.44 4.22
N THR A 130 -13.49 -24.12 3.36
CA THR A 130 -13.31 -24.74 2.05
C THR A 130 -13.07 -26.25 2.15
N LEU A 131 -12.16 -26.71 3.04
CA LEU A 131 -11.90 -28.14 3.24
C LEU A 131 -13.16 -28.88 3.70
N ILE A 132 -13.96 -28.29 4.60
CA ILE A 132 -15.21 -28.87 5.09
C ILE A 132 -16.25 -29.01 3.96
N LEU A 133 -16.37 -28.02 3.08
CA LEU A 133 -17.29 -28.11 1.95
C LEU A 133 -16.88 -29.23 0.97
N HIS A 134 -15.59 -29.32 0.64
CA HIS A 134 -15.07 -30.35 -0.27
C HIS A 134 -15.10 -31.77 0.33
N SER A 135 -14.99 -31.91 1.65
CA SER A 135 -15.15 -33.21 2.31
C SER A 135 -16.60 -33.69 2.31
N LYS A 136 -17.57 -32.78 2.49
CA LYS A 136 -19.00 -33.09 2.39
C LYS A 136 -19.48 -33.32 0.96
N HIS A 137 -18.88 -32.62 -0.01
CA HIS A 137 -19.31 -32.60 -1.40
C HIS A 137 -18.13 -32.73 -2.36
N SER A 138 -17.58 -33.93 -2.52
CA SER A 138 -16.38 -34.14 -3.35
C SER A 138 -16.57 -33.83 -4.85
N HIS A 139 -17.81 -33.83 -5.35
CA HIS A 139 -18.16 -33.62 -6.75
C HIS A 139 -17.23 -34.40 -7.71
N GLN A 140 -16.52 -33.72 -8.62
CA GLN A 140 -15.62 -34.34 -9.58
C GLN A 140 -14.20 -34.67 -9.05
N ILE A 141 -13.92 -34.36 -7.78
CA ILE A 141 -12.60 -34.49 -7.16
C ILE A 141 -12.66 -35.57 -6.07
N PRO A 142 -12.53 -36.86 -6.41
CA PRO A 142 -12.60 -37.92 -5.41
C PRO A 142 -11.39 -37.89 -4.48
N GLU A 143 -11.61 -38.14 -3.18
CA GLU A 143 -10.57 -38.02 -2.14
C GLU A 143 -9.33 -38.88 -2.42
N ILE A 144 -9.49 -40.04 -3.04
CA ILE A 144 -8.37 -40.93 -3.42
C ILE A 144 -7.35 -40.27 -4.38
N ARG A 145 -7.73 -39.19 -5.07
CA ARG A 145 -6.85 -38.41 -5.96
C ARG A 145 -6.16 -37.23 -5.26
N LEU A 146 -6.48 -36.98 -3.99
CA LEU A 146 -5.92 -35.86 -3.24
C LEU A 146 -4.56 -36.21 -2.61
N PRO A 147 -3.64 -35.23 -2.48
CA PRO A 147 -2.37 -35.44 -1.82
C PRO A 147 -2.55 -35.69 -0.32
N ALA A 148 -1.87 -36.70 0.21
CA ALA A 148 -1.83 -36.98 1.65
C ALA A 148 -1.36 -35.74 2.46
N PRO A 149 -1.80 -35.57 3.72
CA PRO A 149 -2.76 -36.41 4.44
C PRO A 149 -4.22 -36.24 3.97
N SER A 150 -5.13 -37.09 4.44
CA SER A 150 -6.57 -37.06 4.11
C SER A 150 -7.24 -35.76 4.55
N LEU A 151 -8.42 -35.45 4.01
CA LEU A 151 -9.13 -34.21 4.34
C LEU A 151 -9.48 -34.13 5.83
N ASP A 152 -9.87 -35.24 6.44
CA ASP A 152 -10.19 -35.29 7.88
C ASP A 152 -9.01 -34.89 8.76
N VAL A 153 -7.80 -35.37 8.43
CA VAL A 153 -6.58 -35.01 9.17
C VAL A 153 -6.26 -33.53 8.97
N ARG A 154 -6.40 -33.03 7.74
CA ARG A 154 -6.14 -31.61 7.43
C ARG A 154 -7.12 -30.68 8.15
N ILE A 155 -8.40 -31.04 8.18
CA ILE A 155 -9.45 -30.32 8.91
C ILE A 155 -9.15 -30.34 10.40
N SER A 156 -8.83 -31.51 10.98
CA SER A 156 -8.48 -31.61 12.41
C SER A 156 -7.30 -30.71 12.76
N ASN A 157 -6.23 -30.75 11.97
CA ASN A 157 -5.04 -29.93 12.20
C ASN A 157 -5.39 -28.43 12.14
N ALA A 158 -6.17 -28.00 11.15
CA ALA A 158 -6.58 -26.61 11.00
C ALA A 158 -7.43 -26.08 12.17
N VAL A 159 -8.34 -26.92 12.68
CA VAL A 159 -9.14 -26.62 13.88
C VAL A 159 -8.22 -26.43 15.09
N ASP A 160 -7.25 -27.32 15.27
CA ASP A 160 -6.29 -27.24 16.37
C ASP A 160 -5.39 -26.00 16.26
N SER A 161 -4.94 -25.63 15.05
CA SER A 161 -4.22 -24.38 14.83
C SER A 161 -5.06 -23.16 15.19
N LEU A 162 -6.33 -23.09 14.74
CA LEU A 162 -7.21 -21.97 15.06
C LEU A 162 -7.44 -21.85 16.58
N LYS A 163 -7.64 -22.97 17.27
CA LYS A 163 -7.74 -22.98 18.75
C LYS A 163 -6.48 -22.45 19.43
N ALA A 164 -5.31 -22.67 18.85
CA ALA A 164 -4.04 -22.13 19.35
C ALA A 164 -3.83 -20.65 19.01
N MET A 165 -4.29 -20.20 17.83
CA MET A 165 -4.10 -18.83 17.35
C MET A 165 -5.07 -17.83 17.98
N LEU A 166 -6.37 -18.13 18.00
CA LEU A 166 -7.42 -17.18 18.41
C LEU A 166 -7.25 -16.59 19.82
N PRO A 167 -6.78 -17.33 20.86
CA PRO A 167 -6.52 -16.76 22.18
C PRO A 167 -5.44 -15.66 22.20
N ARG A 168 -4.53 -15.70 21.23
CA ARG A 168 -3.42 -14.74 21.08
C ARG A 168 -3.79 -13.57 20.18
N TRP A 169 -4.92 -13.65 19.47
CA TRP A 169 -5.33 -12.60 18.55
C TRP A 169 -5.68 -11.32 19.30
N ARG A 170 -5.18 -10.19 18.79
CA ARG A 170 -5.44 -8.85 19.31
C ARG A 170 -6.16 -8.05 18.24
N ILE A 171 -7.47 -7.89 18.39
CA ILE A 171 -8.31 -7.26 17.36
C ILE A 171 -7.93 -5.80 17.11
N GLY A 172 -7.38 -5.11 18.12
CA GLY A 172 -6.96 -3.72 17.99
C GLY A 172 -5.73 -3.50 17.13
N GLU A 173 -5.02 -4.57 16.75
CA GLU A 173 -3.80 -4.49 15.93
C GLU A 173 -4.06 -4.91 14.47
N CYS A 174 -5.28 -5.36 14.15
CA CYS A 174 -5.67 -5.73 12.80
C CYS A 174 -6.21 -4.50 12.04
N ASN A 175 -5.62 -4.19 10.89
CA ASN A 175 -6.08 -3.10 10.02
C ASN A 175 -6.42 -3.57 8.59
N ALA A 176 -6.54 -4.89 8.38
CA ALA A 176 -6.89 -5.45 7.08
C ALA A 176 -8.27 -4.96 6.59
N VAL A 177 -8.40 -4.76 5.28
CA VAL A 177 -9.63 -4.26 4.66
C VAL A 177 -10.77 -5.23 4.95
N GLY A 178 -11.87 -4.71 5.51
CA GLY A 178 -13.08 -5.49 5.77
C GLY A 178 -13.00 -6.51 6.90
N PHE A 179 -11.86 -6.70 7.58
CA PHE A 179 -11.68 -7.77 8.57
C PHE A 179 -12.79 -7.82 9.64
N GLU A 180 -13.26 -6.64 10.05
CA GLU A 180 -14.28 -6.42 11.08
C GLU A 180 -15.65 -7.04 10.74
N VAL A 181 -15.92 -7.29 9.46
CA VAL A 181 -17.13 -7.98 8.99
C VAL A 181 -16.83 -9.36 8.43
N LEU A 182 -15.65 -9.55 7.81
CA LEU A 182 -15.23 -10.83 7.22
C LEU A 182 -14.94 -11.90 8.28
N ALA A 183 -14.20 -11.55 9.34
CA ALA A 183 -13.84 -12.54 10.35
C ALA A 183 -15.04 -13.06 11.16
N PRO A 184 -15.98 -12.22 11.63
CA PRO A 184 -17.22 -12.71 12.24
C PRO A 184 -18.04 -13.58 11.29
N ALA A 185 -18.17 -13.18 10.02
CA ALA A 185 -18.94 -13.95 9.05
C ALA A 185 -18.35 -15.35 8.84
N LEU A 186 -17.03 -15.48 8.79
CA LEU A 186 -16.37 -16.79 8.72
C LEU A 186 -16.55 -17.62 9.99
N LEU A 187 -16.48 -17.01 11.17
CA LEU A 187 -16.77 -17.70 12.44
C LEU A 187 -18.21 -18.22 12.46
N ASP A 188 -19.17 -17.43 11.99
CA ASP A 188 -20.57 -17.82 11.89
C ASP A 188 -20.72 -18.98 10.89
N LEU A 189 -20.08 -18.90 9.71
CA LEU A 189 -20.07 -20.00 8.73
C LEU A 189 -19.47 -21.28 9.30
N LEU A 190 -18.34 -21.22 10.01
CA LEU A 190 -17.73 -22.39 10.65
C LEU A 190 -18.64 -22.98 11.74
N SER A 191 -19.34 -22.13 12.51
CA SER A 191 -20.33 -22.57 13.50
C SER A 191 -21.48 -23.34 12.84
N THR A 192 -22.00 -22.89 11.68
CA THR A 192 -23.02 -23.67 10.93
C THR A 192 -22.53 -25.05 10.48
N GLN A 193 -21.21 -25.23 10.38
CA GLN A 193 -20.59 -26.51 10.05
C GLN A 193 -20.26 -27.37 11.28
N GLY A 194 -20.56 -26.90 12.49
CA GLY A 194 -20.29 -27.59 13.75
C GLY A 194 -18.97 -27.25 14.42
N TYR A 195 -18.28 -26.18 13.98
CA TYR A 195 -17.00 -25.74 14.54
C TYR A 195 -17.15 -24.38 15.23
N GLU A 196 -17.19 -24.39 16.56
CA GLU A 196 -17.26 -23.18 17.37
C GLU A 196 -15.91 -22.83 17.99
N PHE A 197 -15.62 -21.53 18.07
CA PHE A 197 -14.39 -21.01 18.63
C PHE A 197 -14.68 -19.87 19.63
N GLU A 198 -14.20 -20.04 20.86
CA GLU A 198 -14.26 -19.03 21.90
C GLU A 198 -12.86 -18.48 22.18
N PHE A 199 -12.74 -17.16 22.30
CA PHE A 199 -11.47 -16.48 22.54
C PHE A 199 -11.67 -15.11 23.19
N PRO A 200 -10.67 -14.55 23.89
CA PRO A 200 -10.83 -13.36 24.74
C PRO A 200 -11.41 -12.14 24.02
N ASP A 201 -10.95 -11.87 22.80
CA ASP A 201 -11.34 -10.67 22.04
C ASP A 201 -12.64 -10.85 21.24
N ARG A 202 -13.33 -12.00 21.32
CA ARG A 202 -14.53 -12.28 20.51
C ARG A 202 -15.63 -11.23 20.71
N VAL A 203 -15.90 -10.85 21.96
CA VAL A 203 -16.89 -9.81 22.28
C VAL A 203 -16.50 -8.45 21.69
N LYS A 204 -15.20 -8.12 21.68
CA LYS A 204 -14.69 -6.88 21.08
C LYS A 204 -14.88 -6.91 19.57
N LEU A 205 -14.55 -8.02 18.91
CA LEU A 205 -14.75 -8.21 17.47
C LEU A 205 -16.22 -8.02 17.07
N LEU A 206 -17.16 -8.65 17.80
CA LEU A 206 -18.59 -8.52 17.53
C LEU A 206 -19.09 -7.07 17.72
N LYS A 207 -18.60 -6.36 18.74
CA LYS A 207 -18.94 -4.94 18.92
C LYS A 207 -18.46 -4.07 17.75
N VAL A 208 -17.26 -4.33 17.23
CA VAL A 208 -16.72 -3.60 16.07
C VAL A 208 -17.55 -3.90 14.82
N ARG A 209 -17.92 -5.17 14.59
CA ARG A 209 -18.84 -5.58 13.52
C ARG A 209 -20.16 -4.84 13.62
N ASP A 210 -20.82 -4.89 14.78
CA ASP A 210 -22.15 -4.31 14.97
C ASP A 210 -22.13 -2.79 14.79
N ALA A 211 -21.08 -2.11 15.27
CA ALA A 211 -20.89 -0.69 15.03
C ALA A 211 -20.75 -0.37 13.53
N LYS A 212 -20.03 -1.20 12.77
CA LYS A 212 -19.86 -1.03 11.32
C LYS A 212 -21.15 -1.29 10.55
N LEU A 213 -21.81 -2.41 10.84
CA LEU A 213 -23.08 -2.80 10.20
C LEU A 213 -24.23 -1.85 10.57
N SER A 214 -24.22 -1.20 11.74
CA SER A 214 -25.24 -0.21 12.10
C SER A 214 -25.30 1.00 11.14
N ARG A 215 -24.21 1.24 10.41
CA ARG A 215 -24.11 2.30 9.39
C ARG A 215 -24.44 1.80 7.99
N ILE A 216 -24.68 0.51 7.82
CA ILE A 216 -24.93 -0.15 6.55
C ILE A 216 -26.39 -0.55 6.53
N ASN A 217 -27.14 -0.05 5.55
CA ASN A 217 -28.47 -0.56 5.26
C ASN A 217 -28.37 -1.51 4.06
N LEU A 218 -28.49 -2.81 4.29
CA LEU A 218 -28.40 -3.86 3.26
C LEU A 218 -29.45 -3.69 2.14
N GLU A 219 -30.66 -3.23 2.46
CA GLU A 219 -31.67 -2.92 1.43
C GLU A 219 -31.27 -1.73 0.56
N HIS A 220 -30.54 -0.76 1.14
CA HIS A 220 -29.97 0.34 0.38
C HIS A 220 -28.70 -0.06 -0.36
N LEU A 221 -27.90 -1.02 0.09
CA LEU A 221 -26.67 -1.45 -0.59
C LEU A 221 -26.97 -1.98 -2.02
N HIS A 222 -28.12 -2.63 -2.20
CA HIS A 222 -28.61 -3.02 -3.53
C HIS A 222 -29.22 -1.89 -4.36
N ARG A 223 -29.49 -0.71 -3.80
CA ARG A 223 -30.21 0.39 -4.48
C ARG A 223 -29.42 1.68 -4.59
N ALA A 224 -28.37 1.83 -3.79
CA ALA A 224 -27.54 3.00 -3.66
C ALA A 224 -26.32 2.93 -4.59
N ALA A 225 -25.53 4.00 -4.59
CA ALA A 225 -24.25 4.05 -5.28
C ALA A 225 -23.29 2.92 -4.80
N PRO A 226 -22.32 2.51 -5.64
CA PRO A 226 -21.27 1.59 -5.24
C PRO A 226 -20.65 2.01 -3.91
N SER A 227 -20.30 1.02 -3.10
CA SER A 227 -19.66 1.20 -1.80
C SER A 227 -18.43 0.32 -1.73
N ALA A 228 -17.37 0.80 -1.10
CA ALA A 228 -16.21 -0.02 -0.69
C ALA A 228 -16.60 -1.35 -0.01
N LEU A 229 -17.77 -1.43 0.64
CA LEU A 229 -18.27 -2.68 1.24
C LEU A 229 -18.54 -3.80 0.22
N LEU A 230 -18.87 -3.46 -1.03
CA LEU A 230 -19.06 -4.45 -2.10
C LEU A 230 -17.77 -5.25 -2.38
N HIS A 231 -16.60 -4.70 -2.03
CA HIS A 231 -15.32 -5.42 -2.09
C HIS A 231 -15.24 -6.56 -1.06
N SER A 232 -16.09 -6.53 -0.02
CA SER A 232 -16.20 -7.52 1.05
C SER A 232 -17.60 -8.17 1.10
N LEU A 233 -18.27 -8.30 -0.05
CA LEU A 233 -19.65 -8.82 -0.15
C LEU A 233 -19.81 -10.24 0.41
N GLU A 234 -18.75 -11.04 0.40
CA GLU A 234 -18.67 -12.36 1.01
C GLU A 234 -18.91 -12.36 2.53
N ALA A 235 -18.81 -11.22 3.21
CA ALA A 235 -19.24 -11.06 4.60
C ALA A 235 -20.72 -11.43 4.81
N PHE A 236 -21.55 -11.34 3.76
CA PHE A 236 -22.98 -11.65 3.81
C PHE A 236 -23.33 -13.01 3.21
N HIS A 237 -22.33 -13.86 2.93
CA HIS A 237 -22.56 -15.17 2.31
C HIS A 237 -23.47 -16.08 3.17
N GLY A 238 -23.34 -16.00 4.49
CA GLY A 238 -24.14 -16.77 5.44
C GLY A 238 -25.53 -16.18 5.73
N THR A 239 -25.90 -15.05 5.14
CA THR A 239 -27.19 -14.38 5.42
C THR A 239 -28.34 -15.10 4.71
N ASP A 240 -29.26 -15.65 5.50
CA ASP A 240 -30.46 -16.33 4.98
C ASP A 240 -31.37 -15.38 4.19
N GLY A 241 -31.86 -15.86 3.05
CA GLY A 241 -32.81 -15.10 2.20
C GLY A 241 -32.20 -13.94 1.40
N LEU A 242 -30.88 -13.73 1.47
CA LEU A 242 -30.19 -12.73 0.65
C LEU A 242 -29.98 -13.25 -0.78
N ASP A 243 -30.76 -12.71 -1.72
CA ASP A 243 -30.57 -12.95 -3.15
C ASP A 243 -29.51 -12.00 -3.72
N MET A 244 -28.33 -12.54 -4.05
CA MET A 244 -27.23 -11.74 -4.56
C MET A 244 -27.48 -11.22 -5.99
N SER A 245 -28.46 -11.76 -6.73
CA SER A 245 -28.77 -11.28 -8.09
C SER A 245 -29.19 -9.81 -8.12
N LYS A 246 -29.70 -9.29 -7.00
CA LYS A 246 -30.02 -7.87 -6.82
C LYS A 246 -28.79 -6.96 -6.92
N PHE A 247 -27.59 -7.46 -6.66
CA PHE A 247 -26.34 -6.70 -6.82
C PHE A 247 -25.80 -6.68 -8.25
N LYS A 248 -26.40 -7.40 -9.21
CA LYS A 248 -25.86 -7.56 -10.58
C LYS A 248 -25.50 -6.24 -11.27
N HIS A 249 -26.25 -5.17 -11.02
CA HIS A 249 -26.00 -3.84 -11.59
C HIS A 249 -24.71 -3.17 -11.08
N HIS A 250 -24.10 -3.67 -10.01
CA HIS A 250 -22.79 -3.24 -9.50
C HIS A 250 -21.62 -3.96 -10.17
N LEU A 251 -21.87 -4.95 -11.03
CA LEU A 251 -20.79 -5.64 -11.72
C LEU A 251 -20.05 -4.70 -12.67
N VAL A 252 -18.73 -4.61 -12.51
CA VAL A 252 -17.83 -3.87 -13.39
C VAL A 252 -16.82 -4.85 -13.97
N GLY A 253 -16.80 -4.98 -15.30
CA GLY A 253 -15.97 -5.98 -15.97
C GLY A 253 -16.31 -7.44 -15.60
N GLY A 254 -17.51 -7.69 -15.06
CA GLY A 254 -17.91 -8.99 -14.51
C GLY A 254 -17.50 -9.21 -13.05
N SER A 255 -16.89 -8.23 -12.38
CA SER A 255 -16.45 -8.35 -10.99
C SER A 255 -17.33 -7.56 -10.03
N MET A 256 -17.44 -8.02 -8.78
CA MET A 256 -17.89 -7.21 -7.65
C MET A 256 -16.70 -6.45 -7.07
N MET A 257 -16.62 -5.16 -7.37
CA MET A 257 -15.51 -4.27 -6.94
C MET A 257 -14.12 -4.86 -7.14
N ALA A 258 -13.87 -5.52 -8.28
CA ALA A 258 -12.59 -6.17 -8.58
C ALA A 258 -12.12 -7.21 -7.54
N SER A 259 -12.99 -7.75 -6.67
CA SER A 259 -12.60 -8.77 -5.68
C SER A 259 -13.04 -10.17 -6.12
N PRO A 260 -12.11 -11.15 -6.22
CA PRO A 260 -12.44 -12.53 -6.53
C PRO A 260 -13.32 -13.20 -5.46
N ALA A 261 -13.08 -13.00 -4.16
CA ALA A 261 -13.92 -13.58 -3.11
C ALA A 261 -15.37 -13.05 -3.16
N ALA A 262 -15.53 -11.74 -3.28
CA ALA A 262 -16.85 -11.10 -3.40
C ALA A 262 -17.60 -11.61 -4.64
N THR A 263 -16.89 -11.73 -5.76
CA THR A 263 -17.48 -12.22 -7.03
C THR A 263 -17.84 -13.71 -6.95
N ALA A 264 -17.01 -14.53 -6.30
CA ALA A 264 -17.30 -15.93 -6.04
C ALA A 264 -18.55 -16.09 -5.15
N SER A 265 -18.64 -15.31 -4.06
CA SER A 265 -19.82 -15.30 -3.18
C SER A 265 -21.08 -14.86 -3.93
N TYR A 266 -20.98 -13.79 -4.72
CA TYR A 266 -22.07 -13.31 -5.59
C TYR A 266 -22.56 -14.43 -6.52
N LEU A 267 -21.65 -15.10 -7.22
CA LEU A 267 -21.99 -16.13 -8.19
C LEU A 267 -22.64 -17.36 -7.52
N MET A 268 -22.16 -17.76 -6.34
CA MET A 268 -22.71 -18.87 -5.56
C MET A 268 -24.10 -18.60 -4.98
N LYS A 269 -24.45 -17.33 -4.74
CA LYS A 269 -25.69 -16.93 -4.05
C LYS A 269 -26.67 -16.16 -4.95
N SER A 270 -26.37 -16.06 -6.25
CA SER A 270 -27.30 -15.52 -7.24
C SER A 270 -28.28 -16.59 -7.68
N ASN A 271 -29.56 -16.23 -7.83
CA ASN A 271 -30.60 -17.13 -8.32
C ASN A 271 -30.40 -17.56 -9.79
N GLU A 272 -29.74 -16.72 -10.57
CA GLU A 272 -29.37 -16.99 -11.97
C GLU A 272 -27.86 -16.98 -12.11
N TRP A 273 -27.34 -17.89 -12.93
CA TRP A 273 -25.91 -17.94 -13.22
C TRP A 273 -25.49 -16.73 -14.05
N ASP A 274 -24.42 -16.04 -13.64
CA ASP A 274 -23.89 -14.89 -14.37
C ASP A 274 -22.60 -15.27 -15.13
N ASP A 275 -22.71 -15.38 -16.46
CA ASP A 275 -21.58 -15.75 -17.32
C ASP A 275 -20.47 -14.69 -17.33
N SER A 276 -20.78 -13.43 -17.04
CA SER A 276 -19.79 -12.36 -16.95
C SER A 276 -18.93 -12.52 -15.69
N ALA A 277 -19.56 -12.86 -14.56
CA ALA A 277 -18.87 -13.15 -13.32
C ALA A 277 -18.02 -14.43 -13.38
N GLU A 278 -18.51 -15.48 -14.05
CA GLU A 278 -17.68 -16.65 -14.35
C GLU A 278 -16.48 -16.27 -15.24
N ALA A 279 -16.71 -15.52 -16.33
CA ALA A 279 -15.65 -15.12 -17.25
C ALA A 279 -14.56 -14.30 -16.54
N TYR A 280 -14.96 -13.41 -15.63
CA TYR A 280 -14.04 -12.68 -14.77
C TYR A 280 -13.19 -13.63 -13.91
N LEU A 281 -13.81 -14.51 -13.12
CA LEU A 281 -13.06 -15.42 -12.23
C LEU A 281 -12.11 -16.35 -13.01
N ARG A 282 -12.54 -16.84 -14.18
CA ARG A 282 -11.67 -17.63 -15.08
C ARG A 282 -10.45 -16.84 -15.53
N LEU A 283 -10.67 -15.60 -15.92
CA LEU A 283 -9.58 -14.73 -16.32
C LEU A 283 -8.63 -14.46 -15.15
N VAL A 284 -9.13 -14.13 -13.95
CA VAL A 284 -8.25 -13.89 -12.79
C VAL A 284 -7.39 -15.10 -12.48
N VAL A 285 -7.95 -16.32 -12.57
CA VAL A 285 -7.19 -17.57 -12.39
C VAL A 285 -6.11 -17.75 -13.47
N GLU A 286 -6.41 -17.41 -14.73
CA GLU A 286 -5.49 -17.57 -15.85
C GLU A 286 -4.40 -16.48 -15.89
N ARG A 287 -4.76 -15.23 -15.61
CA ARG A 287 -3.98 -14.02 -15.91
C ARG A 287 -3.54 -13.22 -14.69
N GLY A 288 -4.12 -13.47 -13.52
CA GLY A 288 -3.61 -12.90 -12.27
C GLY A 288 -2.21 -13.43 -11.94
N ASP A 289 -1.64 -12.95 -10.84
CA ASP A 289 -0.30 -13.34 -10.37
C ASP A 289 -0.08 -14.87 -10.28
N GLY A 290 -1.16 -15.62 -10.04
CA GLY A 290 -1.14 -17.08 -9.97
C GLY A 290 -0.89 -17.79 -11.29
N GLN A 291 -1.04 -17.10 -12.43
CA GLN A 291 -0.70 -17.57 -13.79
C GLN A 291 -1.19 -19.00 -14.09
N GLY A 292 -2.46 -19.29 -13.78
CA GLY A 292 -3.07 -20.61 -14.03
C GLY A 292 -2.85 -21.65 -12.94
N SER A 293 -2.15 -21.33 -11.85
CA SER A 293 -1.98 -22.24 -10.70
C SER A 293 -3.27 -22.52 -9.92
N GLY A 294 -4.32 -21.75 -10.16
CA GLY A 294 -5.56 -21.75 -9.37
C GLY A 294 -5.60 -20.70 -8.27
N ALA A 295 -4.44 -20.13 -7.90
CA ALA A 295 -4.37 -19.03 -6.95
C ALA A 295 -4.78 -17.69 -7.59
N VAL A 296 -5.45 -16.83 -6.81
CA VAL A 296 -5.92 -15.51 -7.25
C VAL A 296 -5.51 -14.43 -6.24
N PRO A 297 -5.28 -13.19 -6.66
CA PRO A 297 -5.07 -12.05 -5.75
C PRO A 297 -6.36 -11.63 -5.04
N SER A 298 -6.26 -10.72 -4.07
CA SER A 298 -7.45 -10.16 -3.42
C SER A 298 -8.17 -9.07 -4.22
N ALA A 299 -7.45 -8.39 -5.10
CA ALA A 299 -8.05 -7.48 -6.07
C ALA A 299 -7.47 -7.70 -7.47
N TYR A 300 -8.34 -7.73 -8.48
CA TYR A 300 -7.98 -7.77 -9.89
C TYR A 300 -9.14 -7.22 -10.75
N PRO A 301 -8.88 -6.35 -11.75
CA PRO A 301 -7.61 -5.68 -11.96
C PRO A 301 -7.31 -4.63 -10.88
N SER A 302 -6.04 -4.23 -10.80
CA SER A 302 -5.51 -3.14 -9.96
C SER A 302 -4.85 -2.09 -10.86
N THR A 303 -5.37 -1.94 -12.07
CA THR A 303 -4.70 -1.25 -13.19
C THR A 303 -4.40 0.21 -12.91
N ASN A 304 -5.35 0.95 -12.35
CA ASN A 304 -5.11 2.38 -12.11
C ASN A 304 -4.10 2.52 -11.00
N PHE A 305 -4.30 1.85 -9.86
CA PHE A 305 -3.36 1.88 -8.75
C PHE A 305 -1.93 1.59 -9.20
N GLU A 306 -1.70 0.48 -9.89
CA GLU A 306 -0.34 0.11 -10.30
C GLU A 306 0.24 1.05 -11.35
N MET A 307 -0.54 1.43 -12.37
CA MET A 307 -0.07 2.35 -13.40
C MET A 307 0.23 3.74 -12.84
N LEU A 308 -0.69 4.27 -12.03
CA LEU A 308 -0.59 5.59 -11.43
C LEU A 308 0.60 5.64 -10.47
N TRP A 309 0.84 4.61 -9.66
CA TRP A 309 1.98 4.59 -8.75
C TRP A 309 3.32 4.53 -9.48
N VAL A 310 3.44 3.65 -10.49
CA VAL A 310 4.67 3.54 -11.30
C VAL A 310 4.96 4.88 -12.00
N VAL A 311 3.97 5.42 -12.71
CA VAL A 311 4.15 6.62 -13.51
C VAL A 311 4.40 7.84 -12.64
N SER A 312 3.59 8.04 -11.59
CA SER A 312 3.74 9.20 -10.70
C SER A 312 5.07 9.15 -9.95
N THR A 313 5.49 8.01 -9.40
CA THR A 313 6.77 7.89 -8.69
C THR A 313 7.96 8.26 -9.60
N LEU A 314 8.00 7.69 -10.81
CA LEU A 314 9.07 7.98 -11.76
C LEU A 314 9.07 9.47 -12.19
N ALA A 315 7.89 10.06 -12.36
CA ALA A 315 7.72 11.43 -12.84
C ALA A 315 7.98 12.47 -11.74
N GLU A 316 7.48 12.24 -10.53
CA GLU A 316 7.67 13.10 -9.37
C GLU A 316 9.15 13.23 -9.01
N PHE A 317 9.98 12.22 -9.23
CA PHE A 317 11.43 12.28 -9.00
C PHE A 317 12.26 12.55 -10.27
N HIS A 318 11.60 12.91 -11.37
CA HIS A 318 12.23 13.31 -12.64
C HIS A 318 13.18 12.27 -13.27
N VAL A 319 13.02 10.98 -12.93
CA VAL A 319 13.78 9.89 -13.57
C VAL A 319 13.14 9.43 -14.88
N TRP A 320 11.86 9.77 -15.07
CA TRP A 320 11.13 9.58 -16.31
C TRP A 320 10.19 10.75 -16.55
N CYS A 321 10.17 11.29 -17.77
CA CYS A 321 9.21 12.33 -18.10
C CYS A 321 8.08 11.75 -18.94
N PRO A 322 6.82 11.73 -18.43
CA PRO A 322 5.73 11.16 -19.20
C PRO A 322 5.49 11.89 -20.51
N SER A 323 5.79 13.19 -20.65
CA SER A 323 5.65 13.92 -21.92
C SER A 323 6.66 13.49 -23.00
N GLU A 324 7.79 12.90 -22.60
CA GLU A 324 8.83 12.39 -23.51
C GLU A 324 8.65 10.90 -23.86
N GLY A 325 7.68 10.22 -23.23
CA GLY A 325 7.40 8.79 -23.43
C GLY A 325 6.83 8.39 -24.80
N GLY A 326 6.60 9.37 -25.69
CA GLY A 326 6.14 9.15 -27.06
C GLY A 326 4.78 8.43 -27.13
N LYS A 327 4.77 7.18 -27.61
CA LYS A 327 3.52 6.39 -27.70
C LYS A 327 2.96 6.01 -26.34
N TRP A 328 3.82 5.83 -25.34
CA TRP A 328 3.42 5.38 -23.99
C TRP A 328 2.65 6.47 -23.25
N THR A 329 3.03 7.74 -23.45
CA THR A 329 2.30 8.91 -22.96
C THR A 329 0.84 8.89 -23.39
N LYS A 330 0.59 8.60 -24.68
CA LYS A 330 -0.77 8.53 -25.23
C LYS A 330 -1.56 7.38 -24.63
N SER A 331 -0.92 6.23 -24.41
CA SER A 331 -1.55 5.09 -23.73
C SER A 331 -1.92 5.43 -22.29
N ILE A 332 -1.00 5.99 -21.50
CA ILE A 332 -1.26 6.41 -20.11
C ILE A 332 -2.40 7.41 -20.04
N LEU A 333 -2.37 8.43 -20.90
CA LEU A 333 -3.44 9.43 -20.99
C LEU A 333 -4.80 8.81 -21.33
N SER A 334 -4.82 7.90 -22.31
CA SER A 334 -6.03 7.19 -22.69
C SER A 334 -6.55 6.31 -21.54
N MET A 335 -5.66 5.67 -20.78
CA MET A 335 -6.05 4.86 -19.63
C MET A 335 -6.63 5.73 -18.51
N ILE A 336 -6.00 6.86 -18.17
CA ILE A 336 -6.55 7.80 -17.16
C ILE A 336 -7.93 8.30 -17.61
N GLU A 337 -8.07 8.71 -18.88
CA GLU A 337 -9.34 9.22 -19.40
C GLU A 337 -10.46 8.17 -19.35
N GLN A 338 -10.14 6.92 -19.72
CA GLN A 338 -11.10 5.80 -19.69
C GLN A 338 -11.48 5.39 -18.26
N SER A 339 -10.63 5.69 -17.28
CA SER A 339 -10.84 5.36 -15.87
C SER A 339 -11.65 6.39 -15.10
N LYS A 340 -11.93 7.56 -15.69
CA LYS A 340 -12.72 8.61 -15.04
C LYS A 340 -14.15 8.15 -14.77
N SER A 341 -14.59 8.34 -13.55
CA SER A 341 -15.98 8.18 -13.16
C SER A 341 -16.87 9.16 -13.91
N GLN A 342 -18.03 8.68 -14.35
CA GLN A 342 -19.04 9.51 -15.01
C GLN A 342 -19.68 10.53 -14.07
N THR A 343 -19.60 10.34 -12.75
CA THR A 343 -20.29 11.18 -11.77
C THR A 343 -19.51 12.45 -11.42
N ASN A 344 -18.20 12.34 -11.23
CA ASN A 344 -17.35 13.43 -10.74
C ASN A 344 -16.02 13.55 -11.50
N GLY A 345 -15.76 12.70 -12.50
CA GLY A 345 -14.52 12.75 -13.30
C GLY A 345 -13.27 12.25 -12.56
N LEU A 346 -13.43 11.71 -11.35
CA LEU A 346 -12.35 11.19 -10.50
C LEU A 346 -12.07 9.72 -10.79
N VAL A 347 -11.00 9.18 -10.22
CA VAL A 347 -10.47 7.84 -10.55
C VAL A 347 -10.34 7.01 -9.27
N GLY A 348 -10.68 5.73 -9.34
CA GLY A 348 -10.38 4.74 -8.28
C GLY A 348 -9.30 3.75 -8.72
N PHE A 349 -8.92 2.82 -7.86
CA PHE A 349 -7.82 1.86 -8.10
C PHE A 349 -7.94 0.99 -9.36
N ALA A 350 -9.14 0.86 -9.95
CA ALA A 350 -9.36 0.23 -11.25
C ALA A 350 -10.49 0.90 -12.06
N PRO A 351 -10.53 0.73 -13.39
CA PRO A 351 -11.56 1.33 -14.24
C PRO A 351 -12.98 0.95 -13.79
N GLY A 352 -13.84 1.95 -13.62
CA GLY A 352 -15.24 1.77 -13.22
C GLY A 352 -15.46 1.46 -11.72
N ILE A 353 -14.39 1.41 -10.92
CA ILE A 353 -14.48 1.30 -9.46
C ILE A 353 -14.69 2.68 -8.84
N GLU A 354 -15.35 2.72 -7.67
CA GLU A 354 -15.61 3.95 -6.91
C GLU A 354 -14.32 4.77 -6.74
N PRO A 355 -14.32 6.07 -7.10
CA PRO A 355 -13.15 6.92 -6.90
C PRO A 355 -12.74 7.08 -5.45
N ASP A 356 -11.44 7.20 -5.25
CA ASP A 356 -10.84 7.50 -3.95
C ASP A 356 -9.81 8.63 -4.06
N LEU A 357 -9.48 9.22 -2.92
CA LEU A 357 -8.55 10.35 -2.83
C LEU A 357 -7.17 10.02 -3.41
N ASP A 358 -6.68 8.81 -3.18
CA ASP A 358 -5.28 8.46 -3.40
C ASP A 358 -5.01 8.30 -4.90
N ASP A 359 -5.79 7.43 -5.56
CA ASP A 359 -5.74 7.22 -7.00
C ASP A 359 -6.09 8.50 -7.78
N SER A 360 -7.11 9.23 -7.35
CA SER A 360 -7.48 10.51 -8.00
C SER A 360 -6.34 11.53 -7.92
N SER A 361 -5.65 11.61 -6.78
CA SER A 361 -4.53 12.52 -6.59
C SER A 361 -3.33 12.13 -7.45
N LYS A 362 -2.99 10.84 -7.53
CA LYS A 362 -1.91 10.38 -8.42
C LYS A 362 -2.24 10.65 -9.90
N ALA A 363 -3.47 10.41 -10.33
CA ALA A 363 -3.91 10.73 -11.68
C ALA A 363 -3.81 12.23 -12.00
N SER A 364 -4.28 13.08 -11.07
CA SER A 364 -4.20 14.54 -11.18
C SER A 364 -2.75 15.05 -11.24
N THR A 365 -1.85 14.50 -10.43
CA THR A 365 -0.42 14.81 -10.48
C THR A 365 0.20 14.47 -11.83
N ILE A 366 -0.10 13.27 -12.39
CA ILE A 366 0.42 12.86 -13.70
C ILE A 366 -0.06 13.81 -14.80
N LEU A 367 -1.35 14.19 -14.80
CA LEU A 367 -1.89 15.15 -15.76
C LEU A 367 -1.22 16.51 -15.67
N SER A 368 -0.99 16.99 -14.45
CA SER A 368 -0.31 18.26 -14.21
C SER A 368 1.13 18.25 -14.73
N LEU A 369 1.86 17.15 -14.50
CA LEU A 369 3.27 16.98 -14.94
C LEU A 369 3.42 16.95 -16.48
N ILE A 370 2.38 16.59 -17.21
CA ILE A 370 2.34 16.66 -18.69
C ILE A 370 1.66 17.92 -19.22
N GLN A 371 1.42 18.91 -18.37
CA GLN A 371 0.81 20.20 -18.69
C GLN A 371 -0.67 20.14 -19.10
N ASN A 372 -1.37 19.09 -18.69
CA ASN A 372 -2.84 19.03 -18.75
C ASN A 372 -3.44 19.54 -17.43
N ALA A 373 -4.72 19.92 -17.48
CA ALA A 373 -5.47 20.25 -16.28
C ALA A 373 -5.61 19.02 -15.35
N GLY A 374 -5.30 19.21 -14.07
CA GLY A 374 -5.55 18.22 -13.02
C GLY A 374 -7.01 18.19 -12.57
N PHE A 375 -7.27 17.48 -11.47
CA PHE A 375 -8.60 17.34 -10.85
C PHE A 375 -8.67 17.97 -9.47
N SER A 376 -7.79 18.91 -9.13
CA SER A 376 -7.63 19.36 -7.74
C SER A 376 -8.90 19.96 -7.13
N GLU A 377 -9.68 20.71 -7.91
CA GLU A 377 -10.96 21.25 -7.45
C GLU A 377 -11.99 20.13 -7.17
N ALA A 378 -12.09 19.15 -8.07
CA ALA A 378 -12.97 18.00 -7.90
C ALA A 378 -12.55 17.11 -6.72
N ILE A 379 -11.24 16.91 -6.51
CA ILE A 379 -10.68 16.20 -5.36
C ILE A 379 -11.12 16.87 -4.05
N VAL A 380 -10.95 18.19 -3.94
CA VAL A 380 -11.36 18.93 -2.74
C VAL A 380 -12.88 18.86 -2.55
N ALA A 381 -13.66 19.09 -3.61
CA ALA A 381 -15.12 19.04 -3.53
C ALA A 381 -15.66 17.66 -3.08
N GLU A 382 -15.01 16.58 -3.50
CA GLU A 382 -15.45 15.20 -3.21
C GLU A 382 -15.02 14.71 -1.83
N PHE A 383 -13.77 14.97 -1.45
CA PHE A 383 -13.12 14.31 -0.33
C PHE A 383 -12.95 15.20 0.91
N ASP A 384 -13.41 16.46 0.88
CA ASP A 384 -13.20 17.35 2.01
C ASP A 384 -13.84 16.83 3.31
N GLY A 385 -13.02 16.80 4.36
CA GLY A 385 -13.44 16.41 5.70
C GLY A 385 -13.12 17.50 6.75
N PRO A 386 -13.63 17.34 7.98
CA PRO A 386 -13.40 18.33 9.05
C PRO A 386 -11.93 18.50 9.43
N ARG A 387 -11.15 17.41 9.41
CA ARG A 387 -9.72 17.42 9.83
C ARG A 387 -8.72 17.23 8.70
N CYS A 388 -9.13 16.52 7.64
CA CYS A 388 -8.27 16.10 6.54
C CYS A 388 -9.16 15.81 5.32
N LEU A 389 -8.55 15.58 4.16
CA LEU A 389 -9.25 14.99 3.04
C LEU A 389 -9.40 13.49 3.30
N ARG A 390 -10.60 12.96 3.11
CA ARG A 390 -10.92 11.56 3.38
C ARG A 390 -10.58 10.70 2.17
N THR A 391 -10.04 9.50 2.37
CA THR A 391 -9.82 8.54 1.27
C THR A 391 -11.13 8.13 0.62
N TYR A 392 -12.13 7.79 1.45
CA TYR A 392 -13.50 7.49 1.04
C TYR A 392 -14.50 8.26 1.92
N ARG A 393 -15.67 8.63 1.38
CA ARG A 393 -16.69 9.43 2.10
C ARG A 393 -17.06 8.89 3.49
N GLY A 394 -17.13 7.56 3.61
CA GLY A 394 -17.56 6.82 4.80
C GLY A 394 -16.43 6.21 5.65
N GLU A 395 -15.17 6.57 5.39
CA GLU A 395 -14.05 5.98 6.14
C GLU A 395 -14.04 6.35 7.63
N ARG A 396 -13.47 5.46 8.46
CA ARG A 396 -13.26 5.72 9.89
C ARG A 396 -11.91 6.35 10.15
N ASP A 397 -10.87 5.72 9.62
CA ASP A 397 -9.48 6.05 9.90
C ASP A 397 -8.91 6.84 8.71
N PRO A 398 -8.37 8.05 8.92
CA PRO A 398 -7.79 8.85 7.86
C PRO A 398 -6.46 8.24 7.37
N SER A 399 -6.07 8.54 6.13
CA SER A 399 -4.79 8.11 5.56
C SER A 399 -3.81 9.28 5.44
N VAL A 400 -2.60 9.07 5.93
CA VAL A 400 -1.50 10.04 5.80
C VAL A 400 -0.96 10.02 4.38
N SER A 401 -0.80 8.83 3.80
CA SER A 401 -0.33 8.68 2.41
C SER A 401 -1.27 9.38 1.41
N ALA A 402 -2.59 9.18 1.55
CA ALA A 402 -3.59 9.82 0.69
C ALA A 402 -3.59 11.35 0.83
N ASN A 403 -3.39 11.89 2.04
CA ASN A 403 -3.29 13.36 2.23
C ASN A 403 -1.97 13.93 1.68
N CYS A 404 -0.86 13.18 1.74
CA CYS A 404 0.39 13.57 1.08
C CYS A 404 0.25 13.57 -0.46
N ASN A 405 -0.44 12.58 -1.03
CA ASN A 405 -0.70 12.53 -2.47
C ASN A 405 -1.66 13.66 -2.91
N ALA A 406 -2.68 13.96 -2.11
CA ALA A 406 -3.57 15.10 -2.33
C ALA A 406 -2.81 16.43 -2.29
N LEU A 407 -1.93 16.61 -1.30
CA LEU A 407 -1.05 17.77 -1.20
C LEU A 407 -0.18 17.91 -2.45
N MET A 408 0.43 16.82 -2.92
CA MET A 408 1.23 16.81 -4.14
C MET A 408 0.40 17.23 -5.37
N SER A 409 -0.80 16.67 -5.54
CA SER A 409 -1.72 17.05 -6.62
C SER A 409 -2.04 18.56 -6.59
N LEU A 410 -2.42 19.08 -5.41
CA LEU A 410 -2.76 20.50 -5.24
C LEU A 410 -1.60 21.42 -5.58
N LEU A 411 -0.36 21.03 -5.29
CA LEU A 411 0.84 21.83 -5.57
C LEU A 411 1.25 21.81 -7.04
N MET A 412 1.03 20.68 -7.72
CA MET A 412 1.39 20.46 -9.12
C MET A 412 0.37 21.03 -10.10
N ASP A 413 -0.91 20.97 -9.74
CA ASP A 413 -1.98 21.54 -10.55
C ASP A 413 -1.83 23.06 -10.62
N ASN A 414 -1.80 23.60 -11.84
CA ASN A 414 -1.64 25.05 -12.05
C ASN A 414 -2.97 25.80 -12.00
N GLN A 415 -4.10 25.09 -11.97
CA GLN A 415 -5.42 25.70 -11.85
C GLN A 415 -5.65 26.19 -10.42
N ASP A 416 -6.08 27.45 -10.29
CA ASP A 416 -6.42 28.05 -9.00
C ASP A 416 -7.94 28.02 -8.77
N PHE A 417 -8.35 27.82 -7.53
CA PHE A 417 -9.75 27.80 -7.10
C PHE A 417 -9.85 28.25 -5.64
N ALA A 418 -11.03 28.73 -5.23
CA ALA A 418 -11.21 29.49 -3.98
C ALA A 418 -10.65 28.78 -2.74
N ASP A 419 -10.87 27.47 -2.61
CA ASP A 419 -10.52 26.67 -1.44
C ASP A 419 -9.17 25.92 -1.58
N LYS A 420 -8.38 26.22 -2.60
CA LYS A 420 -7.10 25.51 -2.84
C LYS A 420 -6.11 25.72 -1.71
N SER A 421 -5.90 26.97 -1.29
CA SER A 421 -4.94 27.30 -0.21
C SER A 421 -5.34 26.69 1.13
N SER A 422 -6.64 26.67 1.44
CA SER A 422 -7.16 26.09 2.70
C SER A 422 -7.07 24.56 2.69
N ALA A 423 -7.29 23.92 1.54
CA ALA A 423 -7.06 22.48 1.39
C ALA A 423 -5.58 22.09 1.57
N ILE A 424 -4.64 22.87 0.99
CA ILE A 424 -3.20 22.69 1.20
C ILE A 424 -2.85 22.79 2.68
N GLU A 425 -3.28 23.88 3.34
CA GLU A 425 -3.02 24.08 4.77
C GLU A 425 -3.60 22.95 5.62
N LYS A 426 -4.84 22.53 5.34
CA LYS A 426 -5.50 21.42 6.04
C LYS A 426 -4.71 20.11 5.94
N ALA A 427 -4.23 19.76 4.75
CA ALA A 427 -3.42 18.56 4.55
C ALA A 427 -2.10 18.63 5.34
N VAL A 428 -1.42 19.77 5.35
CA VAL A 428 -0.15 19.97 6.08
C VAL A 428 -0.36 19.86 7.59
N VAL A 429 -1.40 20.52 8.13
CA VAL A 429 -1.74 20.45 9.55
C VAL A 429 -2.06 19.01 9.95
N PHE A 430 -2.86 18.31 9.16
CA PHE A 430 -3.19 16.91 9.42
C PHE A 430 -1.95 16.00 9.47
N VAL A 431 -1.06 16.11 8.47
CA VAL A 431 0.17 15.31 8.42
C VAL A 431 1.10 15.62 9.60
N HIS A 432 1.20 16.89 9.98
CA HIS A 432 1.96 17.31 11.16
C HIS A 432 1.39 16.75 12.47
N ASP A 433 0.08 16.82 12.64
CA ASP A 433 -0.59 16.35 13.85
C ASP A 433 -0.49 14.82 13.93
N ALA A 434 -0.66 14.12 12.81
CA ALA A 434 -0.46 12.66 12.74
C ALA A 434 0.97 12.25 13.11
N TRP A 435 1.99 12.99 12.66
CA TRP A 435 3.37 12.76 13.07
C TRP A 435 3.56 12.96 14.58
N THR A 436 2.98 14.03 15.11
CA THR A 436 3.12 14.40 16.52
C THR A 436 2.44 13.38 17.42
N ASP A 437 1.21 12.98 17.09
CA ASP A 437 0.42 11.99 17.80
C ASP A 437 1.09 10.59 17.77
N ALA A 438 1.81 10.28 16.69
CA ALA A 438 2.56 9.04 16.55
C ALA A 438 3.97 9.09 17.15
N GLU A 439 4.38 10.21 17.76
CA GLU A 439 5.74 10.41 18.31
C GLU A 439 6.84 10.10 17.27
N GLY A 440 6.58 10.40 15.99
CA GLY A 440 7.48 10.11 14.87
C GLY A 440 7.38 8.70 14.27
N GLU A 441 6.65 7.77 14.90
CA GLU A 441 6.35 6.44 14.34
C GLU A 441 5.16 6.49 13.36
N LEU A 442 5.26 7.36 12.34
CA LEU A 442 4.17 7.62 11.40
C LEU A 442 3.80 6.35 10.61
N LEU A 443 2.56 5.92 10.77
CA LEU A 443 1.97 4.77 10.08
C LEU A 443 0.88 5.20 9.10
N ASP A 444 0.63 4.36 8.12
CA ASP A 444 -0.49 4.50 7.20
C ASP A 444 -1.31 3.21 7.13
N LYS A 445 -2.59 3.32 6.79
CA LYS A 445 -3.50 2.17 6.74
C LYS A 445 -3.38 1.34 5.46
N TRP A 446 -2.60 1.78 4.48
CA TRP A 446 -2.41 1.08 3.19
C TRP A 446 -1.05 0.40 3.05
N ASN A 447 -0.07 0.72 3.91
CA ASN A 447 1.28 0.17 3.88
C ASN A 447 1.86 -0.02 5.28
N LEU A 448 2.52 -1.15 5.53
CA LEU A 448 3.09 -1.53 6.82
C LEU A 448 4.39 -0.81 7.15
N SER A 449 5.14 -0.35 6.15
CA SER A 449 6.42 0.30 6.38
C SER A 449 6.21 1.72 6.89
N ILE A 450 6.94 2.09 7.94
CA ILE A 450 7.05 3.49 8.37
C ILE A 450 7.72 4.36 7.31
N HIS A 451 8.56 3.78 6.46
CA HIS A 451 9.32 4.54 5.49
C HIS A 451 8.42 5.02 4.33
N TYR A 452 7.32 4.33 4.06
CA TYR A 452 6.38 4.69 2.99
C TYR A 452 5.71 6.07 3.22
N PRO A 453 4.98 6.31 4.33
CA PRO A 453 4.38 7.62 4.56
C PRO A 453 5.46 8.72 4.72
N VAL A 454 6.64 8.40 5.25
CA VAL A 454 7.76 9.34 5.37
C VAL A 454 8.29 9.78 4.00
N MET A 455 8.36 8.88 3.02
CA MET A 455 8.72 9.21 1.64
C MET A 455 7.73 10.20 1.02
N LEU A 456 6.43 9.91 1.13
CA LEU A 456 5.39 10.78 0.58
C LEU A 456 5.34 12.14 1.28
N LEU A 457 5.51 12.16 2.60
CA LEU A 457 5.63 13.38 3.40
C LEU A 457 6.84 14.20 2.96
N SER A 458 8.01 13.55 2.84
CA SER A 458 9.25 14.24 2.48
C SER A 458 9.15 14.86 1.09
N ARG A 459 8.60 14.14 0.10
CA ARG A 459 8.43 14.66 -1.26
C ARG A 459 7.43 15.82 -1.31
N SER A 460 6.23 15.62 -0.77
CA SER A 460 5.16 16.63 -0.80
C SER A 460 5.50 17.91 -0.02
N LEU A 461 6.14 17.79 1.15
CA LEU A 461 6.58 18.97 1.91
C LEU A 461 7.78 19.67 1.27
N THR A 462 8.67 18.96 0.59
CA THR A 462 9.75 19.59 -0.20
C THR A 462 9.14 20.45 -1.30
N GLU A 463 8.17 19.92 -2.05
CA GLU A 463 7.46 20.70 -3.07
C GLU A 463 6.70 21.90 -2.50
N LEU A 464 6.07 21.73 -1.34
CA LEU A 464 5.40 22.82 -0.63
C LEU A 464 6.39 23.95 -0.28
N VAL A 465 7.57 23.59 0.25
CA VAL A 465 8.63 24.55 0.59
C VAL A 465 9.15 25.27 -0.65
N LEU A 466 9.33 24.57 -1.76
CA LEU A 466 9.75 25.17 -3.03
C LEU A 466 8.68 26.12 -3.61
N ALA A 467 7.40 25.76 -3.52
CA ALA A 467 6.28 26.62 -3.92
C ALA A 467 6.15 27.85 -3.01
N TRP A 468 6.41 27.71 -1.71
CA TRP A 468 6.38 28.80 -0.75
C TRP A 468 7.53 29.78 -0.96
N THR A 469 8.76 29.28 -1.16
CA THR A 469 9.95 30.11 -1.44
C THR A 469 9.88 30.83 -2.78
N SER A 470 9.13 30.30 -3.74
CA SER A 470 8.83 30.99 -5.01
C SER A 470 7.75 32.08 -4.86
N GLY A 471 7.16 32.25 -3.68
CA GLY A 471 6.11 33.24 -3.40
C GLY A 471 4.69 32.82 -3.80
N ARG A 472 4.46 31.62 -4.34
CA ARG A 472 3.12 31.18 -4.82
C ARG A 472 2.09 31.03 -3.69
N LEU A 473 2.56 30.72 -2.48
CA LEU A 473 1.71 30.41 -1.32
C LEU A 473 1.74 31.50 -0.24
N ALA A 474 2.48 32.58 -0.52
CA ALA A 474 2.74 33.68 0.38
C ALA A 474 1.65 34.76 0.32
N PRO A 475 1.31 35.44 1.43
CA PRO A 475 1.74 35.19 2.81
C PRO A 475 0.84 34.18 3.55
N ARG A 476 -0.19 33.64 2.88
CA ARG A 476 -1.27 32.86 3.51
C ARG A 476 -0.76 31.70 4.37
N LEU A 477 0.25 30.98 3.89
CA LEU A 477 0.80 29.81 4.60
C LEU A 477 2.05 30.12 5.45
N ASP A 478 2.50 31.37 5.59
CA ASP A 478 3.78 31.70 6.25
C ASP A 478 3.88 31.12 7.69
N ARG A 479 2.79 31.16 8.47
CA ARG A 479 2.75 30.58 9.82
C ARG A 479 2.85 29.06 9.80
N THR A 480 2.08 28.41 8.93
CA THR A 480 2.02 26.95 8.81
C THR A 480 3.35 26.39 8.29
N MET A 481 4.00 27.10 7.36
CA MET A 481 5.33 26.75 6.89
C MET A 481 6.38 26.83 7.99
N THR A 482 6.38 27.92 8.76
CA THR A 482 7.39 28.18 9.78
C THR A 482 7.21 27.35 11.04
N ALA A 483 5.96 27.11 11.46
CA ALA A 483 5.66 26.39 12.70
C ALA A 483 5.55 24.88 12.52
N GLN A 484 5.17 24.39 11.34
CA GLN A 484 4.81 22.98 11.14
C GLN A 484 5.62 22.34 10.01
N ALA A 485 5.50 22.82 8.76
CA ALA A 485 6.05 22.11 7.59
C ALA A 485 7.58 21.98 7.62
N VAL A 486 8.31 23.09 7.80
CA VAL A 486 9.79 23.06 7.80
C VAL A 486 10.34 22.27 9.00
N PRO A 487 9.88 22.47 10.25
CA PRO A 487 10.33 21.65 11.38
C PRO A 487 10.07 20.16 11.19
N LEU A 488 8.90 19.79 10.67
CA LEU A 488 8.53 18.40 10.41
C LEU A 488 9.46 17.75 9.38
N LEU A 489 9.78 18.46 8.30
CA LEU A 489 10.66 17.96 7.26
C LEU A 489 12.09 17.68 7.77
N VAL A 490 12.60 18.54 8.66
CA VAL A 490 13.90 18.30 9.33
C VAL A 490 13.84 17.10 10.26
N LYS A 491 12.79 16.97 11.07
CA LYS A 491 12.61 15.80 11.96
C LYS A 491 12.54 14.50 11.18
N ALA A 492 11.77 14.46 10.10
CA ALA A 492 11.65 13.30 9.23
C ALA A 492 13.00 12.92 8.59
N ALA A 493 13.78 13.91 8.15
CA ALA A 493 15.10 13.68 7.59
C ALA A 493 16.07 13.11 8.63
N LEU A 494 16.14 13.70 9.82
CA LEU A 494 17.02 13.23 10.91
C LEU A 494 16.64 11.82 11.36
N GLN A 495 15.35 11.53 11.55
CA GLN A 495 14.88 10.19 11.89
C GLN A 495 15.24 9.17 10.80
N THR A 496 15.10 9.54 9.52
CA THR A 496 15.50 8.68 8.41
C THR A 496 17.00 8.41 8.43
N LEU A 497 17.84 9.41 8.69
CA LEU A 497 19.29 9.22 8.80
C LEU A 497 19.67 8.30 9.96
N CYS A 498 19.06 8.49 11.13
CA CYS A 498 19.32 7.68 12.32
C CYS A 498 18.83 6.23 12.19
N ALA A 499 17.85 5.97 11.32
CA ALA A 499 17.29 4.64 11.11
C ALA A 499 18.10 3.77 10.14
N GLN A 500 19.17 4.29 9.51
CA GLN A 500 19.94 3.51 8.54
C GLN A 500 20.73 2.39 9.23
N HIS A 501 20.65 1.20 8.67
CA HIS A 501 21.43 0.06 9.13
C HIS A 501 22.91 0.13 8.69
N PRO A 502 23.82 -0.59 9.37
CA PRO A 502 25.24 -0.60 9.01
C PRO A 502 25.53 -1.04 7.56
N ASP A 503 24.69 -1.91 7.00
CA ASP A 503 24.84 -2.38 5.61
C ASP A 503 24.30 -1.41 4.55
N GLY A 504 23.74 -0.28 5.00
CA GLY A 504 23.14 0.77 4.18
C GLY A 504 21.64 0.66 3.98
N SER A 505 20.98 -0.40 4.47
CA SER A 505 19.54 -0.61 4.30
C SER A 505 18.68 0.16 5.30
N TRP A 506 17.37 0.14 5.04
CA TRP A 506 16.30 0.49 5.97
C TRP A 506 15.21 -0.58 5.95
N GLY A 507 14.37 -0.56 6.99
CA GLY A 507 13.22 -1.45 7.11
C GLY A 507 13.59 -2.86 7.57
N SER A 508 12.61 -3.75 7.62
CA SER A 508 12.80 -5.15 8.07
C SER A 508 11.95 -6.18 7.31
N MET A 509 10.97 -5.72 6.55
CA MET A 509 9.97 -6.55 5.86
C MET A 509 10.34 -6.74 4.38
N ASP A 510 10.54 -5.63 3.65
CA ASP A 510 11.12 -5.64 2.31
C ASP A 510 12.30 -4.68 2.26
N TRP A 511 13.48 -5.24 2.49
CA TRP A 511 14.73 -4.49 2.56
C TRP A 511 14.98 -3.61 1.32
N CYS A 512 14.50 -3.99 0.13
CA CYS A 512 14.70 -3.18 -1.07
C CYS A 512 13.65 -2.09 -1.20
N GLU A 513 12.37 -2.41 -1.01
CA GLU A 513 11.30 -1.41 -1.14
C GLU A 513 11.41 -0.33 -0.04
N GLU A 514 11.68 -0.72 1.21
CA GLU A 514 11.84 0.20 2.33
C GLU A 514 13.12 1.04 2.23
N THR A 515 14.23 0.46 1.77
CA THR A 515 15.45 1.22 1.46
C THR A 515 15.20 2.21 0.33
N ALA A 516 14.43 1.85 -0.69
CA ALA A 516 14.07 2.77 -1.76
C ALA A 516 13.26 3.96 -1.23
N TYR A 517 12.26 3.71 -0.36
CA TYR A 517 11.52 4.79 0.30
C TYR A 517 12.44 5.74 1.07
N ALA A 518 13.34 5.21 1.89
CA ALA A 518 14.25 6.02 2.70
C ALA A 518 15.22 6.84 1.83
N VAL A 519 15.78 6.25 0.77
CA VAL A 519 16.63 6.95 -0.19
C VAL A 519 15.87 8.10 -0.86
N LEU A 520 14.63 7.87 -1.29
CA LEU A 520 13.79 8.89 -1.92
C LEU A 520 13.40 10.02 -0.95
N SER A 521 13.17 9.71 0.32
CA SER A 521 13.00 10.72 1.39
C SER A 521 14.22 11.63 1.50
N LEU A 522 15.42 11.05 1.56
CA LEU A 522 16.67 11.81 1.67
C LEU A 522 17.00 12.60 0.40
N VAL A 523 16.69 12.08 -0.78
CA VAL A 523 16.82 12.82 -2.05
C VAL A 523 15.90 14.06 -2.06
N SER A 524 14.66 13.93 -1.59
CA SER A 524 13.74 15.07 -1.43
C SER A 524 14.35 16.12 -0.50
N PHE A 525 14.85 15.71 0.66
CA PHE A 525 15.47 16.61 1.63
C PHE A 525 16.74 17.31 1.10
N LEU A 526 17.59 16.58 0.37
CA LEU A 526 18.82 17.12 -0.26
C LEU A 526 18.54 18.21 -1.30
N SER A 527 17.30 18.30 -1.78
CA SER A 527 16.83 19.33 -2.71
C SER A 527 16.71 20.72 -2.06
N LEU A 528 16.78 20.80 -0.73
CA LEU A 528 16.71 22.04 0.04
C LEU A 528 18.09 22.70 0.23
N PRO A 529 18.16 23.98 0.63
CA PRO A 529 19.41 24.67 0.97
C PRO A 529 19.93 24.26 2.36
N LEU A 530 20.25 22.96 2.53
CA LEU A 530 20.74 22.38 3.78
C LEU A 530 22.12 22.92 4.21
N PRO A 531 22.41 22.97 5.53
CA PRO A 531 23.76 23.12 6.06
C PRO A 531 24.73 22.10 5.47
N VAL A 532 26.00 22.49 5.30
CA VAL A 532 27.01 21.66 4.63
C VAL A 532 27.21 20.32 5.34
N SER A 533 27.30 20.32 6.67
CA SER A 533 27.47 19.10 7.48
C SER A 533 26.35 18.09 7.21
N LEU A 534 25.10 18.52 7.33
CA LEU A 534 23.94 17.65 7.13
C LEU A 534 23.82 17.18 5.67
N ARG A 535 24.13 18.05 4.71
CA ARG A 535 24.17 17.68 3.29
C ARG A 535 25.16 16.56 3.03
N VAL A 536 26.35 16.62 3.63
CA VAL A 536 27.39 15.58 3.50
C VAL A 536 26.90 14.27 4.10
N VAL A 537 26.35 14.28 5.31
CA VAL A 537 25.83 13.06 5.96
C VAL A 537 24.70 12.44 5.15
N ALA A 538 23.73 13.23 4.70
CA ALA A 538 22.62 12.74 3.91
C ALA A 538 23.04 12.21 2.53
N SER A 539 24.04 12.83 1.89
CA SER A 539 24.57 12.33 0.61
C SER A 539 25.23 10.96 0.77
N HIS A 540 26.05 10.77 1.81
CA HIS A 540 26.66 9.46 2.10
C HIS A 540 25.61 8.40 2.44
N ALA A 541 24.58 8.75 3.20
CA ALA A 541 23.49 7.83 3.52
C ALA A 541 22.76 7.36 2.25
N VAL A 542 22.47 8.26 1.31
CA VAL A 542 21.89 7.94 0.00
C VAL A 542 22.81 7.01 -0.79
N GLU A 543 24.12 7.27 -0.84
CA GLU A 543 25.08 6.43 -1.56
C GLU A 543 25.13 5.01 -0.99
N ARG A 544 25.15 4.86 0.34
CA ARG A 544 25.08 3.54 0.99
C ARG A 544 23.77 2.81 0.69
N GLY A 545 22.65 3.52 0.72
CA GLY A 545 21.33 2.97 0.36
C GLY A 545 21.30 2.47 -1.08
N ARG A 546 21.84 3.25 -2.02
CA ARG A 546 21.98 2.82 -3.42
C ARG A 546 22.89 1.62 -3.59
N ALA A 547 24.03 1.61 -2.89
CA ALA A 547 24.93 0.47 -2.91
C ALA A 547 24.26 -0.79 -2.38
N PHE A 548 23.39 -0.67 -1.37
CA PHE A 548 22.55 -1.78 -0.91
C PHE A 548 21.58 -2.24 -2.01
N LEU A 549 20.82 -1.33 -2.61
CA LEU A 549 19.85 -1.66 -3.66
C LEU A 549 20.49 -2.32 -4.89
N GLN A 550 21.68 -1.89 -5.28
CA GLN A 550 22.42 -2.45 -6.42
C GLN A 550 22.86 -3.89 -6.21
N ARG A 551 23.06 -4.34 -4.95
CA ARG A 551 23.39 -5.75 -4.66
C ARG A 551 22.25 -6.70 -5.03
N GLY A 552 21.00 -6.23 -4.94
CA GLY A 552 19.81 -6.99 -5.28
C GLY A 552 19.67 -8.31 -4.50
N GLY A 553 18.84 -9.22 -5.00
CA GLY A 553 18.75 -10.59 -4.47
C GLY A 553 17.96 -10.77 -3.17
N HIS A 554 17.32 -9.73 -2.65
CA HIS A 554 16.46 -9.82 -1.47
C HIS A 554 15.05 -10.28 -1.84
N GLU A 555 14.45 -11.10 -0.97
CA GLU A 555 13.05 -11.53 -1.12
C GLU A 555 12.10 -10.32 -1.07
N ILE A 556 11.00 -10.42 -1.81
CA ILE A 556 9.97 -9.39 -1.85
C ILE A 556 9.04 -9.59 -0.65
N GLY A 557 8.96 -8.58 0.22
CA GLY A 557 8.12 -8.56 1.40
C GLY A 557 6.69 -8.13 1.10
N PHE A 558 5.78 -8.35 2.05
CA PHE A 558 4.35 -8.03 1.93
C PHE A 558 4.04 -6.74 2.69
N LEU A 559 4.28 -5.60 2.04
CA LEU A 559 4.14 -4.29 2.68
C LEU A 559 2.74 -3.69 2.52
N TRP A 560 2.01 -4.05 1.48
CA TRP A 560 0.75 -3.39 1.15
C TRP A 560 -0.43 -4.08 1.84
N ILE A 561 -1.45 -3.32 2.22
CA ILE A 561 -2.58 -3.81 3.03
C ILE A 561 -3.85 -3.88 2.15
N GLU A 562 -4.49 -5.04 2.15
CA GLU A 562 -5.82 -5.30 1.60
C GLU A 562 -6.58 -6.19 2.62
N LYS A 563 -7.47 -7.12 2.22
CA LYS A 563 -8.11 -8.13 3.08
C LYS A 563 -7.08 -9.01 3.77
N ILE A 564 -5.97 -9.23 3.07
CA ILE A 564 -4.70 -9.69 3.61
C ILE A 564 -3.61 -8.75 3.09
N THR A 565 -2.40 -8.84 3.65
CA THR A 565 -1.27 -8.10 3.07
C THR A 565 -0.97 -8.57 1.65
N TYR A 566 -0.29 -7.78 0.83
CA TYR A 566 0.16 -8.21 -0.50
C TYR A 566 1.48 -7.53 -0.86
N ARG A 567 2.09 -8.04 -1.92
CA ARG A 567 3.26 -7.45 -2.55
C ARG A 567 2.98 -7.16 -4.02
N SER A 568 3.68 -6.19 -4.58
CA SER A 568 3.69 -5.91 -6.00
C SER A 568 5.13 -5.80 -6.49
N GLU A 569 5.54 -6.75 -7.34
CA GLU A 569 6.89 -6.72 -7.94
C GLU A 569 7.08 -5.45 -8.80
N LEU A 570 6.00 -5.00 -9.43
CA LEU A 570 6.00 -3.82 -10.28
C LEU A 570 6.27 -2.53 -9.49
N LEU A 571 5.60 -2.37 -8.34
CA LEU A 571 5.79 -1.20 -7.48
C LEU A 571 7.18 -1.18 -6.86
N ARG A 572 7.63 -2.32 -6.32
CA ARG A 572 8.99 -2.44 -5.79
C ARG A 572 10.04 -2.07 -6.82
N GLU A 573 9.91 -2.56 -8.05
CA GLU A 573 10.84 -2.22 -9.13
C GLU A 573 10.79 -0.71 -9.45
N ALA A 574 9.61 -0.10 -9.51
CA ALA A 574 9.48 1.34 -9.72
C ALA A 574 10.19 2.16 -8.63
N TYR A 575 9.98 1.83 -7.35
CA TYR A 575 10.66 2.52 -6.25
C TYR A 575 12.17 2.32 -6.28
N VAL A 576 12.64 1.09 -6.47
CA VAL A 576 14.07 0.79 -6.53
C VAL A 576 14.74 1.50 -7.70
N GLN A 577 14.16 1.43 -8.91
CA GLN A 577 14.71 2.14 -10.07
C GLN A 577 14.72 3.66 -9.83
N THR A 578 13.67 4.21 -9.23
CA THR A 578 13.63 5.64 -8.89
C THR A 578 14.72 5.98 -7.87
N ALA A 579 14.88 5.22 -6.80
CA ALA A 579 15.87 5.47 -5.74
C ALA A 579 17.32 5.41 -6.27
N LEU A 580 17.59 4.49 -7.20
CA LEU A 580 18.89 4.35 -7.86
C LEU A 580 19.25 5.55 -8.74
N HIS A 581 18.26 6.25 -9.29
CA HIS A 581 18.47 7.24 -10.35
C HIS A 581 18.04 8.67 -10.01
N ALA A 582 17.19 8.88 -9.01
CA ALA A 582 16.71 10.21 -8.64
C ALA A 582 17.86 11.14 -8.25
N VAL A 583 17.80 12.41 -8.61
CA VAL A 583 18.82 13.39 -8.22
C VAL A 583 18.17 14.53 -7.44
N PRO A 584 18.85 15.08 -6.41
CA PRO A 584 18.29 16.20 -5.68
C PRO A 584 18.08 17.41 -6.60
N GLU A 585 16.87 17.94 -6.59
CA GLU A 585 16.52 19.14 -7.34
C GLU A 585 17.16 20.37 -6.69
N ARG A 586 17.87 21.18 -7.45
CA ARG A 586 18.53 22.39 -6.92
C ARG A 586 17.79 23.65 -7.36
N LEU A 587 16.45 23.62 -7.38
CA LEU A 587 15.60 24.71 -7.89
C LEU A 587 15.84 26.05 -7.16
N TRP A 588 16.19 26.03 -5.87
CA TRP A 588 16.58 27.22 -5.10
C TRP A 588 17.85 27.91 -5.62
N ARG A 589 18.71 27.21 -6.39
CA ARG A 589 19.88 27.82 -7.06
C ARG A 589 19.50 28.57 -8.34
N MET A 590 18.35 28.24 -8.91
CA MET A 590 17.84 28.88 -10.13
C MET A 590 16.93 30.07 -9.80
N GLN A 591 16.34 30.08 -8.61
CA GLN A 591 15.73 31.28 -8.05
C GLN A 591 16.88 32.23 -7.67
N GLU A 592 16.88 33.48 -8.15
CA GLU A 592 17.74 34.51 -7.56
C GLU A 592 17.56 34.45 -6.04
N MET A 593 18.65 34.43 -5.26
CA MET A 593 18.60 34.29 -3.80
C MET A 593 17.68 35.35 -3.19
N ASN A 594 16.40 35.03 -3.09
CA ASN A 594 15.38 35.91 -2.59
C ASN A 594 15.35 35.80 -1.06
N GLY A 595 14.72 36.77 -0.41
CA GLY A 595 14.68 36.81 1.06
C GLY A 595 14.14 35.52 1.70
N ARG A 596 13.23 34.81 1.02
CA ARG A 596 12.61 33.56 1.53
C ARG A 596 13.54 32.36 1.44
N VAL A 597 14.38 32.25 0.40
CA VAL A 597 15.40 31.20 0.32
C VAL A 597 16.44 31.35 1.45
N LEU A 598 16.85 32.58 1.74
CA LEU A 598 17.73 32.89 2.87
C LEU A 598 17.06 32.60 4.23
N GLU A 599 15.79 32.97 4.37
CA GLU A 599 14.99 32.66 5.56
C GLU A 599 14.90 31.15 5.78
N LEU A 600 14.57 30.38 4.75
CA LEU A 600 14.53 28.92 4.78
C LEU A 600 15.87 28.32 5.21
N ALA A 601 16.98 28.76 4.61
CA ALA A 601 18.31 28.26 4.98
C ALA A 601 18.61 28.51 6.47
N GLY A 602 18.27 29.71 6.96
CA GLY A 602 18.39 30.04 8.39
C GLY A 602 17.47 29.21 9.29
N MET A 603 16.25 28.90 8.85
CA MET A 603 15.32 28.04 9.59
C MET A 603 15.83 26.60 9.68
N LEU A 604 16.31 26.05 8.56
CA LEU A 604 16.89 24.71 8.51
C LEU A 604 18.10 24.61 9.45
N ASP A 605 19.03 25.57 9.40
CA ASP A 605 20.20 25.60 10.29
C ASP A 605 19.79 25.65 11.78
N ARG A 606 18.84 26.52 12.15
CA ARG A 606 18.34 26.61 13.54
C ARG A 606 17.66 25.32 13.98
N GLN A 607 16.81 24.74 13.13
CA GLN A 607 16.07 23.53 13.47
C GLN A 607 17.02 22.34 13.65
N VAL A 608 18.01 22.19 12.77
CA VAL A 608 19.02 21.12 12.88
C VAL A 608 19.77 21.23 14.20
N ARG A 609 20.28 22.42 14.55
CA ARG A 609 20.97 22.64 15.84
C ARG A 609 20.06 22.38 17.05
N PHE A 610 18.78 22.72 16.94
CA PHE A 610 17.81 22.49 18.01
C PHE A 610 17.59 20.99 18.26
N GLU A 611 17.47 20.18 17.20
CA GLU A 611 17.31 18.74 17.34
C GLU A 611 18.61 18.05 17.77
N GLU A 612 19.78 18.52 17.30
CA GLU A 612 21.10 18.05 17.78
C GLU A 612 21.30 18.34 19.29
N GLY A 613 20.91 19.53 19.76
CA GLY A 613 21.00 19.89 21.18
C GLY A 613 20.06 19.11 22.09
N ARG A 614 19.00 18.49 21.54
CA ARG A 614 18.10 17.59 22.29
C ARG A 614 18.68 16.20 22.47
N SER A 615 19.50 15.71 21.53
CA SER A 615 20.17 14.40 21.67
C SER A 615 21.22 14.36 22.79
N ASP A 616 21.71 15.52 23.25
CA ASP A 616 22.72 15.64 24.32
C ASP A 616 22.15 15.77 25.75
N SER A 617 20.84 15.67 25.95
CA SER A 617 20.25 15.69 27.30
C SER A 617 19.95 14.28 27.83
N PRO A 618 20.79 13.69 28.70
CA PRO A 618 20.36 12.56 29.52
C PRO A 618 19.44 13.08 30.64
N ALA A 619 18.32 12.39 30.84
CA ALA A 619 17.52 12.55 32.04
C ALA A 619 18.32 12.05 33.26
N SER A 620 18.98 12.97 33.99
CA SER A 620 19.23 12.98 35.45
C SER A 620 20.18 14.13 35.82
N PRO A 621 19.93 14.93 36.88
CA PRO A 621 20.82 16.00 37.30
C PRO A 621 21.89 15.47 38.26
N GLY A 622 23.16 15.63 37.90
CA GLY A 622 24.26 15.33 38.83
C GLY A 622 25.65 15.49 38.23
N GLU A 623 26.35 16.51 38.71
CA GLU A 623 27.79 16.76 38.65
C GLU A 623 28.39 17.40 37.37
N SER A 624 28.79 18.66 37.58
CA SER A 624 29.59 19.48 36.68
C SER A 624 30.98 18.90 36.47
N THR A 625 31.43 18.80 35.23
CA THR A 625 32.83 19.07 34.87
C THR A 625 32.90 19.73 33.49
N THR A 626 33.58 20.88 33.45
CA THR A 626 33.95 21.63 32.26
C THR A 626 35.02 20.88 31.45
N TYR A 627 34.81 20.65 30.15
CA TYR A 627 35.88 20.59 29.13
C TYR A 627 35.29 20.61 27.70
N GLY A 628 35.76 21.57 26.89
CA GLY A 628 36.19 21.36 25.49
C GLY A 628 35.15 21.20 24.38
N ASP A 629 35.23 22.12 23.41
CA ASP A 629 34.63 22.04 22.07
C ASP A 629 34.85 20.69 21.37
N GLY A 630 33.81 20.19 20.69
CA GLY A 630 33.91 19.29 19.55
C GLY A 630 33.78 17.78 19.84
N VAL A 631 32.55 17.26 19.97
CA VAL A 631 32.30 15.81 19.90
C VAL A 631 30.93 15.52 19.27
N VAL A 632 30.83 15.59 17.93
CA VAL A 632 29.84 14.81 17.14
C VAL A 632 30.46 14.27 15.83
N ALA A 633 31.67 14.69 15.47
CA ALA A 633 32.35 14.21 14.25
C ALA A 633 32.94 12.79 14.36
N GLU A 634 33.09 12.20 15.55
CA GLU A 634 33.73 10.88 15.70
C GLU A 634 32.78 9.69 15.86
N ALA A 635 31.49 9.89 16.14
CA ALA A 635 30.53 8.79 16.25
C ALA A 635 29.90 8.34 14.91
N ILE A 636 30.20 9.04 13.81
CA ILE A 636 29.65 8.76 12.47
C ILE A 636 30.73 8.20 11.51
N VAL A 637 31.99 8.03 11.95
CA VAL A 637 33.11 7.53 11.12
C VAL A 637 33.64 6.15 11.56
N GLN A 638 33.09 5.52 12.60
CA GLN A 638 33.36 4.11 12.92
C GLN A 638 32.08 3.32 13.16
N GLY A 639 31.64 2.63 12.11
CA GLY A 639 30.50 1.71 12.08
C GLY A 639 30.32 1.11 10.70
#